data_AF-A0A3S0CZZ4-F1
#
_entry.id   AF-A0A3S0CZZ4-F1
#
_cell.length_a   1.000
_cell.length_b   1.000
_cell.length_c   1.000
_cell.angle_alpha   90.00
_cell.angle_beta   90.00
_cell.angle_gamma   90.00
#
_symmetry.space_group_name_H-M   'P 1'
#
loop_
_entity.id
_entity.type
_entity.pdbx_description
1 polymer ?
#
loop_
_entity_poly.entity_id
_entity_poly.type
_entity_poly.pdbx_seq_one_letter_code
_entity_poly.pdbx_strand_id
1 'polypeptide(L)'
;MTTGRDTATGADTGTYEVLRGRLAARAGELARGAEALNAARIAAFGSAGVALAGSGHLRTEDARTAADLVAVGDRLLFGYRGTAPRGDGTSVRDVLALYDRNLEPLPEDAVPGLLDDPSFRREFDELHRYYHGARLQRLRMVDDTLLAVFRTGEQAEDIRVLRWRAGPAGTVRFLDGRGERDHVFPAAHDVRWREVTRDDHVPGRHPHAAVDGRLYVSTVGGALSIRTEDDTETGAGLVHREPVDESLQSLADAEIAYAVVGPLTLLRVLPYKEETRRHLVFNAVTGTVVRLDGIGLSCRRLPDDGGVVFPGGYCLADGTVRTFDTDTAGLEFDHSVASPNGEDVLFVFQERAGNRRLLLPYSLIRQEVSAPLPCDGLARFEDGTLVVLRPGDGRAARSHAVQEWSSPFTSDTHGGSAAEGPLARIGNPDLVRAVADTTAVARRAAAAGETDASAATPALYESLLADCVRAGDRFPWLAELADAAPGAVDLHAALAAVRATAEQMLAEFEAVRALTAQAADALAEAGRTVAGLLRRIRGEAPAGAEEWIARIAELRRAQGHLVTLTGMRYADTGAVEALAAEVASAVGSTAERAMAFLRRADAFDGCAAEARRLADAAEAVTTAAEAEPLRREVEGRVLGLQELTEVASGLETGDPAGRAAVLERIGEVLGALNQARARLETRRRELLHEESAAEFAAEFALLGQLATGALAAAGTPGECDAQLARLLVQWENLEARFAGNEEFTARLAEKRAEVQDAFSARRQTLRDAAARRAESLAASAQRVLETVVRRACTLADDDAVNTYFSSDPVVAGVRRSAERLRALGDPVRAEELTGRLAAARQEAGRALRDRAELYADGGGTVRLGRHRFAVVRETAELTLVPYGDGMAFALTGTDYRRPVADPGFAESRPYWDRVLPSESAKVYRAEYLAARLLSAHGPDALAAAGDGLDALVRRAAEEAYDEGYERGVHDHDAAAVLRVLLRLRREAGLLRHPARERAAAALFWAHGLGGGERDALGRRAVSLGRARDLFGAAPALGALQDEVARAIEGFGAG
;
A
#
# COMPACT_ATOMS: atom_id res chain seq x y z
N MET A 1 13.44 42.13 38.76
CA MET A 1 13.43 41.93 37.30
C MET A 1 12.67 40.65 37.03
N THR A 2 11.45 40.80 36.54
CA THR A 2 10.47 39.75 36.25
C THR A 2 10.73 39.23 34.84
N THR A 3 11.26 38.02 34.71
CA THR A 3 11.35 37.31 33.43
C THR A 3 10.35 36.17 33.45
N GLY A 4 9.38 36.26 32.54
CA GLY A 4 8.30 35.29 32.37
C GLY A 4 8.81 33.90 32.05
N ARG A 5 8.13 32.92 32.64
CA ARG A 5 8.32 31.49 32.43
C ARG A 5 7.35 31.11 31.31
N ASP A 6 7.83 31.11 30.07
CA ASP A 6 7.08 30.57 28.93
C ASP A 6 7.06 29.04 29.06
N THR A 7 5.87 28.50 29.25
CA THR A 7 5.59 27.07 29.36
C THR A 7 5.73 26.39 28.00
N ALA A 8 6.59 25.38 27.94
CA ALA A 8 6.86 24.52 26.78
C ALA A 8 5.72 23.51 26.51
N THR A 9 4.47 23.97 26.46
CA THR A 9 3.27 23.18 26.10
C THR A 9 2.75 23.49 24.69
N GLY A 10 3.35 24.45 23.97
CA GLY A 10 2.79 25.00 22.73
C GLY A 10 3.14 24.31 21.40
N ALA A 11 3.98 23.27 21.37
CA ALA A 11 4.42 22.68 20.10
C ALA A 11 3.44 21.63 19.53
N ASP A 12 2.71 20.91 20.38
CA ASP A 12 1.98 19.70 20.00
C ASP A 12 0.47 19.87 19.83
N THR A 13 -0.13 20.90 20.43
CA THR A 13 -1.42 21.42 19.96
C THR A 13 -1.36 21.79 18.48
N GLY A 14 -0.17 22.12 17.95
CA GLY A 14 0.05 22.47 16.56
C GLY A 14 -0.31 21.37 15.56
N THR A 15 0.08 20.10 15.77
CA THR A 15 -0.16 19.04 14.76
C THR A 15 -1.65 18.69 14.66
N TYR A 16 -2.31 18.48 15.80
CA TYR A 16 -3.74 18.20 15.83
C TYR A 16 -4.56 19.38 15.31
N GLU A 17 -4.25 20.62 15.70
CA GLU A 17 -4.95 21.80 15.18
C GLU A 17 -4.73 22.01 13.68
N VAL A 18 -3.53 21.70 13.16
CA VAL A 18 -3.25 21.75 11.71
C VAL A 18 -4.07 20.69 10.96
N LEU A 19 -4.13 19.46 11.47
CA LEU A 19 -4.98 18.42 10.89
C LEU A 19 -6.45 18.80 10.97
N ARG A 20 -6.87 19.49 12.02
CA ARG A 20 -8.26 19.96 12.22
C ARG A 20 -8.64 21.00 11.17
N GLY A 21 -7.78 22.02 11.00
CA GLY A 21 -7.94 23.01 9.94
C GLY A 21 -7.93 22.40 8.54
N ARG A 22 -7.09 21.37 8.32
CA ARG A 22 -7.08 20.61 7.07
C ARG A 22 -8.38 19.85 6.84
N LEU A 23 -8.92 19.17 7.87
CA LEU A 23 -10.16 18.42 7.78
C LEU A 23 -11.34 19.33 7.43
N ALA A 24 -11.44 20.50 8.08
CA ALA A 24 -12.45 21.51 7.77
C ALA A 24 -12.32 22.03 6.32
N ALA A 25 -11.10 22.26 5.83
CA ALA A 25 -10.88 22.68 4.45
C ALA A 25 -11.29 21.58 3.44
N ARG A 26 -10.96 20.31 3.71
CA ARG A 26 -11.37 19.17 2.86
C ARG A 26 -12.88 18.95 2.89
N ALA A 27 -13.52 19.15 4.03
CA ALA A 27 -14.97 19.14 4.15
C ALA A 27 -15.62 20.20 3.24
N GLY A 28 -15.06 21.41 3.19
CA GLY A 28 -15.55 22.49 2.31
C GLY A 28 -15.31 22.23 0.82
N GLU A 29 -14.25 21.51 0.43
CA GLU A 29 -14.06 21.04 -0.96
C GLU A 29 -15.10 19.97 -1.33
N LEU A 30 -15.31 18.98 -0.46
CA LEU A 30 -16.29 17.92 -0.65
C LEU A 30 -17.73 18.48 -0.75
N ALA A 31 -18.09 19.44 0.12
CA ALA A 31 -19.39 20.11 0.08
C ALA A 31 -19.64 20.82 -1.26
N ARG A 32 -18.67 21.60 -1.75
CA ARG A 32 -18.77 22.30 -3.05
C ARG A 32 -18.90 21.33 -4.22
N GLY A 33 -18.20 20.20 -4.18
CA GLY A 33 -18.34 19.15 -5.18
C GLY A 33 -19.73 18.52 -5.18
N ALA A 34 -20.27 18.22 -3.99
CA ALA A 34 -21.61 17.65 -3.85
C ALA A 34 -22.70 18.64 -4.30
N GLU A 35 -22.55 19.94 -3.99
CA GLU A 35 -23.43 21.01 -4.47
C GLU A 35 -23.39 21.14 -5.99
N ALA A 36 -22.21 21.09 -6.61
CA ALA A 36 -22.06 21.15 -8.06
C ALA A 36 -22.73 19.94 -8.75
N LEU A 37 -22.56 18.74 -8.19
CA LEU A 37 -23.24 17.53 -8.68
C LEU A 37 -24.76 17.66 -8.54
N ASN A 38 -25.25 18.17 -7.40
CA ASN A 38 -26.68 18.38 -7.19
C ASN A 38 -27.25 19.43 -8.16
N ALA A 39 -26.53 20.51 -8.43
CA ALA A 39 -26.95 21.54 -9.39
C ALA A 39 -27.06 20.97 -10.82
N ALA A 40 -26.08 20.18 -11.25
CA ALA A 40 -26.11 19.50 -12.54
C ALA A 40 -27.25 18.48 -12.64
N ARG A 41 -27.52 17.76 -11.55
CA ARG A 41 -28.66 16.84 -11.42
C ARG A 41 -29.99 17.57 -11.55
N ILE A 42 -30.20 18.68 -10.81
CA ILE A 42 -31.42 19.49 -10.87
C ILE A 42 -31.63 20.04 -12.29
N ALA A 43 -30.56 20.46 -12.97
CA ALA A 43 -30.67 20.92 -14.35
C ALA A 43 -31.11 19.82 -15.32
N ALA A 44 -30.74 18.56 -15.07
CA ALA A 44 -31.07 17.42 -15.93
C ALA A 44 -32.45 16.80 -15.62
N PHE A 45 -32.84 16.70 -14.35
CA PHE A 45 -34.03 15.95 -13.90
C PHE A 45 -35.12 16.83 -13.26
N GLY A 46 -34.84 18.11 -13.00
CA GLY A 46 -35.70 18.99 -12.22
C GLY A 46 -35.62 18.73 -10.70
N SER A 47 -36.37 19.52 -9.94
CA SER A 47 -36.60 19.29 -8.50
C SER A 47 -38.05 19.64 -8.19
N ALA A 48 -38.74 18.77 -7.46
CA ALA A 48 -40.10 18.98 -7.00
C ALA A 48 -40.15 18.76 -5.49
N GLY A 49 -40.51 19.81 -4.74
CA GLY A 49 -40.71 19.74 -3.30
C GLY A 49 -42.20 19.70 -2.94
N VAL A 50 -42.49 19.46 -1.65
CA VAL A 50 -43.86 19.56 -1.13
C VAL A 50 -44.20 21.03 -0.89
N ALA A 51 -45.21 21.55 -1.59
CA ALA A 51 -45.65 22.93 -1.46
C ALA A 51 -47.18 23.03 -1.46
N LEU A 52 -47.73 23.91 -0.62
CA LEU A 52 -49.18 24.16 -0.58
C LEU A 52 -49.60 24.85 -1.89
N ALA A 53 -50.39 24.15 -2.70
CA ALA A 53 -50.92 24.66 -3.96
C ALA A 53 -52.22 25.44 -3.76
N GLY A 54 -53.05 25.02 -2.79
CA GLY A 54 -54.35 25.63 -2.54
C GLY A 54 -55.00 25.19 -1.23
N SER A 55 -56.11 25.84 -0.88
CA SER A 55 -56.96 25.43 0.25
C SER A 55 -58.42 25.59 -0.16
N GLY A 56 -59.25 24.64 0.25
CA GLY A 56 -60.65 24.57 -0.15
C GLY A 56 -61.53 23.90 0.91
N HIS A 57 -62.78 23.63 0.55
CA HIS A 57 -63.73 22.97 1.44
C HIS A 57 -64.61 21.98 0.69
N LEU A 58 -64.70 20.75 1.20
CA LEU A 58 -65.69 19.77 0.76
C LEU A 58 -67.01 20.07 1.46
N ARG A 59 -68.05 20.40 0.67
CA ARG A 59 -69.38 20.75 1.19
C ARG A 59 -70.33 19.57 1.14
N THR A 60 -71.09 19.38 2.22
CA THR A 60 -72.10 18.33 2.37
C THR A 60 -73.48 18.93 2.61
N GLU A 61 -74.53 18.24 2.19
CA GLU A 61 -75.91 18.71 2.38
C GLU A 61 -76.30 18.76 3.87
N ASP A 62 -75.91 17.74 4.62
CA ASP A 62 -76.14 17.59 6.05
C ASP A 62 -74.84 17.74 6.86
N ALA A 63 -74.97 18.04 8.16
CA ALA A 63 -73.83 18.00 9.07
C ALA A 63 -73.37 16.54 9.25
N ARG A 64 -72.13 16.24 8.82
CA ARG A 64 -71.52 14.90 8.88
C ARG A 64 -70.19 14.97 9.60
N THR A 65 -69.77 13.88 10.24
CA THR A 65 -68.40 13.74 10.77
C THR A 65 -67.55 13.06 9.71
N ALA A 66 -66.44 13.68 9.31
CA ALA A 66 -65.55 13.10 8.31
C ALA A 66 -64.93 11.79 8.81
N ALA A 67 -64.90 10.76 7.96
CA ALA A 67 -64.23 9.50 8.22
C ALA A 67 -62.84 9.46 7.59
N ASP A 68 -62.77 9.68 6.27
CA ASP A 68 -61.52 9.61 5.49
C ASP A 68 -61.74 10.16 4.07
N LEU A 69 -60.67 10.33 3.33
CA LEU A 69 -60.65 10.82 1.94
C LEU A 69 -59.68 9.96 1.14
N VAL A 70 -60.03 9.56 -0.09
CA VAL A 70 -59.16 8.81 -1.00
C VAL A 70 -59.34 9.27 -2.45
N ALA A 71 -58.28 9.19 -3.27
CA ALA A 71 -58.39 9.43 -4.70
C ALA A 71 -58.79 8.15 -5.43
N VAL A 72 -59.71 8.28 -6.38
CA VAL A 72 -60.14 7.20 -7.28
C VAL A 72 -60.04 7.72 -8.71
N GLY A 73 -58.96 7.36 -9.40
CA GLY A 73 -58.59 7.99 -10.67
C GLY A 73 -58.42 9.50 -10.48
N ASP A 74 -59.22 10.28 -11.21
CA ASP A 74 -59.17 11.75 -11.20
C ASP A 74 -60.25 12.40 -10.31
N ARG A 75 -60.83 11.63 -9.39
CA ARG A 75 -61.93 12.03 -8.49
C ARG A 75 -61.59 11.77 -7.03
N LEU A 76 -62.26 12.48 -6.13
CA LEU A 76 -62.14 12.28 -4.68
C LEU A 76 -63.36 11.52 -4.15
N LEU A 77 -63.11 10.41 -3.46
CA LEU A 77 -64.12 9.71 -2.68
C LEU A 77 -64.00 10.13 -1.22
N PHE A 78 -65.02 10.83 -0.73
CA PHE A 78 -65.08 11.33 0.63
C PHE A 78 -66.03 10.46 1.47
N GLY A 79 -65.53 9.99 2.60
CA GLY A 79 -66.26 9.12 3.52
C GLY A 79 -66.70 9.82 4.79
N TYR A 80 -67.87 9.44 5.30
CA TYR A 80 -68.48 9.98 6.53
C TYR A 80 -68.70 8.89 7.58
N ARG A 81 -68.54 9.26 8.84
CA ARG A 81 -69.06 8.51 9.98
C ARG A 81 -70.53 8.93 10.09
N GLY A 82 -71.45 8.06 9.64
CA GLY A 82 -72.87 8.40 9.49
C GLY A 82 -73.50 9.05 10.74
N THR A 83 -74.54 9.85 10.53
CA THR A 83 -75.42 10.35 11.60
C THR A 83 -76.64 9.44 11.78
N ALA A 84 -77.27 9.49 12.97
CA ALA A 84 -78.39 8.62 13.34
C ALA A 84 -79.49 8.58 12.26
N PRO A 85 -80.03 7.39 11.93
CA PRO A 85 -80.91 7.20 10.79
C PRO A 85 -82.22 7.99 10.94
N ARG A 86 -82.60 8.73 9.90
CA ARG A 86 -83.96 9.27 9.75
C ARG A 86 -84.86 8.21 9.12
N GLY A 87 -85.38 7.28 9.94
CA GLY A 87 -86.56 6.46 9.62
C GLY A 87 -86.46 5.39 8.51
N ASP A 88 -85.75 5.64 7.41
CA ASP A 88 -85.80 4.85 6.16
C ASP A 88 -84.52 4.03 5.86
N GLY A 89 -83.63 3.85 6.85
CA GLY A 89 -82.35 3.12 6.69
C GLY A 89 -81.19 3.99 6.17
N THR A 90 -79.96 3.48 6.24
CA THR A 90 -78.74 4.18 5.82
C THR A 90 -78.54 4.00 4.31
N SER A 91 -78.49 5.09 3.54
CA SER A 91 -78.21 5.06 2.10
C SER A 91 -76.72 5.27 1.79
N VAL A 92 -76.26 4.93 0.57
CA VAL A 92 -74.84 5.07 0.18
C VAL A 92 -74.36 6.52 0.34
N ARG A 93 -75.13 7.50 -0.14
CA ARG A 93 -74.87 8.95 0.04
C ARG A 93 -74.74 9.42 1.50
N ASP A 94 -75.24 8.65 2.47
CA ASP A 94 -75.10 8.99 3.89
C ASP A 94 -73.70 8.71 4.44
N VAL A 95 -72.91 7.91 3.69
CA VAL A 95 -71.60 7.38 4.11
C VAL A 95 -70.49 7.70 3.11
N LEU A 96 -70.79 7.79 1.81
CA LEU A 96 -69.82 8.05 0.74
C LEU A 96 -70.35 9.11 -0.23
N ALA A 97 -69.48 10.03 -0.66
CA ALA A 97 -69.78 11.00 -1.71
C ALA A 97 -68.57 11.21 -2.64
N LEU A 98 -68.85 11.57 -3.90
CA LEU A 98 -67.84 11.84 -4.91
C LEU A 98 -67.69 13.34 -5.14
N TYR A 99 -66.45 13.77 -5.36
CA TYR A 99 -66.11 15.15 -5.72
C TYR A 99 -65.13 15.17 -6.90
N ASP A 100 -65.19 16.24 -7.69
CA ASP A 100 -64.19 16.52 -8.72
C ASP A 100 -62.92 17.14 -8.12
N ARG A 101 -61.93 17.47 -8.96
CA ARG A 101 -60.70 18.14 -8.53
C ARG A 101 -60.91 19.57 -8.02
N ASN A 102 -62.01 20.22 -8.39
CA ASN A 102 -62.34 21.56 -7.92
C ASN A 102 -63.13 21.52 -6.60
N LEU A 103 -63.25 20.33 -5.98
CA LEU A 103 -63.96 20.08 -4.73
C LEU A 103 -65.49 20.26 -4.85
N GLU A 104 -66.04 20.17 -6.07
CA GLU A 104 -67.48 20.22 -6.32
C GLU A 104 -68.08 18.80 -6.32
N PRO A 105 -69.29 18.62 -5.75
CA PRO A 105 -69.92 17.31 -5.62
C PRO A 105 -70.35 16.72 -6.97
N LEU A 106 -70.22 15.41 -7.10
CA LEU A 106 -70.57 14.63 -8.30
C LEU A 106 -71.66 13.60 -7.99
N PRO A 107 -72.45 13.20 -9.01
CA PRO A 107 -73.45 12.13 -8.85
C PRO A 107 -72.80 10.76 -8.61
N GLU A 108 -73.54 9.81 -8.02
CA GLU A 108 -73.02 8.48 -7.64
C GLU A 108 -72.53 7.65 -8.84
N ASP A 109 -73.04 7.90 -10.04
CA ASP A 109 -72.67 7.23 -11.30
C ASP A 109 -71.50 7.90 -12.04
N ALA A 110 -70.90 8.95 -11.46
CA ALA A 110 -69.77 9.66 -12.06
C ALA A 110 -68.51 8.79 -12.22
N VAL A 111 -68.39 7.72 -11.44
CA VAL A 111 -67.35 6.68 -11.58
C VAL A 111 -68.04 5.32 -11.71
N PRO A 112 -68.27 4.83 -12.94
CA PRO A 112 -68.97 3.56 -13.16
C PRO A 112 -68.28 2.39 -12.47
N GLY A 113 -69.05 1.58 -11.74
CA GLY A 113 -68.56 0.40 -11.02
C GLY A 113 -68.08 0.68 -9.59
N LEU A 114 -68.16 1.93 -9.11
CA LEU A 114 -67.82 2.30 -7.73
C LEU A 114 -69.04 2.35 -6.81
N LEU A 115 -69.90 3.37 -6.93
CA LEU A 115 -71.08 3.56 -6.06
C LEU A 115 -72.41 3.12 -6.72
N ASP A 116 -72.43 3.03 -8.05
CA ASP A 116 -73.58 2.59 -8.86
C ASP A 116 -73.65 1.06 -9.06
N ASP A 117 -72.57 0.34 -8.71
CA ASP A 117 -72.49 -1.12 -8.88
C ASP A 117 -73.60 -1.86 -8.07
N PRO A 118 -74.46 -2.67 -8.72
CA PRO A 118 -75.54 -3.36 -8.03
C PRO A 118 -75.11 -4.39 -6.98
N SER A 119 -73.91 -4.95 -7.12
CA SER A 119 -73.35 -5.92 -6.17
C SER A 119 -72.81 -5.21 -4.94
N PHE A 120 -72.16 -4.05 -5.12
CA PHE A 120 -71.78 -3.17 -4.01
C PHE A 120 -73.00 -2.73 -3.20
N ARG A 121 -74.04 -2.20 -3.86
CA ARG A 121 -75.26 -1.74 -3.17
C ARG A 121 -75.90 -2.84 -2.33
N ARG A 122 -75.92 -4.09 -2.84
CA ARG A 122 -76.41 -5.25 -2.10
C ARG A 122 -75.59 -5.54 -0.85
N GLU A 123 -74.26 -5.59 -0.97
CA GLU A 123 -73.35 -5.82 0.17
C GLU A 123 -73.43 -4.67 1.20
N PHE A 124 -73.56 -3.43 0.73
CA PHE A 124 -73.72 -2.25 1.59
C PHE A 124 -75.05 -2.29 2.38
N ASP A 125 -76.16 -2.65 1.72
CA ASP A 125 -77.46 -2.82 2.34
C ASP A 125 -77.47 -3.98 3.34
N GLU A 126 -76.81 -5.10 3.02
CA GLU A 126 -76.65 -6.24 3.93
C GLU A 126 -75.82 -5.86 5.16
N LEU A 127 -74.71 -5.14 4.98
CA LEU A 127 -73.88 -4.64 6.07
C LEU A 127 -74.69 -3.82 7.09
N HIS A 128 -75.48 -2.84 6.62
CA HIS A 128 -76.26 -1.97 7.51
C HIS A 128 -77.55 -2.63 8.03
N ARG A 129 -78.05 -3.68 7.37
CA ARG A 129 -79.17 -4.50 7.84
C ARG A 129 -78.76 -5.40 9.01
N TYR A 130 -77.60 -6.03 8.92
CA TYR A 130 -77.13 -6.98 9.95
C TYR A 130 -76.35 -6.29 11.07
N TYR A 131 -75.69 -5.16 10.80
CA TYR A 131 -74.89 -4.41 11.77
C TYR A 131 -75.38 -2.97 11.86
N HIS A 132 -76.38 -2.71 12.70
CA HIS A 132 -76.97 -1.37 12.89
C HIS A 132 -75.98 -0.29 13.37
N GLY A 133 -74.86 -0.70 13.97
CA GLY A 133 -73.76 0.19 14.38
C GLY A 133 -72.65 0.34 13.34
N ALA A 134 -72.82 -0.20 12.12
CA ALA A 134 -71.82 -0.14 11.07
C ALA A 134 -71.46 1.32 10.75
N ARG A 135 -70.19 1.67 10.92
CA ARG A 135 -69.67 3.01 10.60
C ARG A 135 -68.40 2.89 9.79
N LEU A 136 -68.28 3.73 8.76
CA LEU A 136 -67.06 3.82 7.98
C LEU A 136 -65.92 4.32 8.88
N GLN A 137 -64.87 3.53 8.97
CA GLN A 137 -63.68 3.86 9.73
C GLN A 137 -62.60 4.45 8.82
N ARG A 138 -62.45 3.91 7.61
CA ARG A 138 -61.32 4.24 6.72
C ARG A 138 -61.61 3.98 5.25
N LEU A 139 -60.97 4.77 4.40
CA LEU A 139 -60.80 4.52 2.97
C LEU A 139 -59.30 4.41 2.69
N ARG A 140 -58.85 3.32 2.07
CA ARG A 140 -57.42 3.13 1.78
C ARG A 140 -57.23 2.45 0.43
N MET A 141 -56.25 2.93 -0.33
CA MET A 141 -55.74 2.23 -1.50
C MET A 141 -54.57 1.32 -1.06
N VAL A 142 -54.66 0.03 -1.38
CA VAL A 142 -53.58 -0.95 -1.22
C VAL A 142 -53.27 -1.50 -2.61
N ASP A 143 -52.12 -1.12 -3.15
CA ASP A 143 -51.77 -1.35 -4.56
C ASP A 143 -52.91 -0.87 -5.49
N ASP A 144 -53.45 -1.76 -6.32
CA ASP A 144 -54.58 -1.49 -7.22
C ASP A 144 -55.96 -1.82 -6.60
N THR A 145 -56.05 -1.92 -5.27
CA THR A 145 -57.28 -2.29 -4.56
C THR A 145 -57.73 -1.21 -3.59
N LEU A 146 -58.90 -0.63 -3.84
CA LEU A 146 -59.56 0.29 -2.92
C LEU A 146 -60.30 -0.51 -1.85
N LEU A 147 -60.07 -0.17 -0.58
CA LEU A 147 -60.71 -0.77 0.59
C LEU A 147 -61.54 0.27 1.34
N ALA A 148 -62.79 -0.06 1.64
CA ALA A 148 -63.63 0.67 2.60
C ALA A 148 -63.81 -0.19 3.85
N VAL A 149 -63.23 0.25 4.96
CA VAL A 149 -63.21 -0.47 6.23
C VAL A 149 -64.34 0.04 7.12
N PHE A 150 -65.29 -0.83 7.43
CA PHE A 150 -66.40 -0.56 8.32
C PHE A 150 -66.19 -1.24 9.66
N ARG A 151 -66.40 -0.51 10.75
CA ARG A 151 -66.45 -1.09 12.09
C ARG A 151 -67.86 -1.56 12.38
N THR A 152 -68.01 -2.81 12.78
CA THR A 152 -69.28 -3.51 13.01
C THR A 152 -69.58 -3.81 14.48
N GLY A 153 -68.55 -3.76 15.35
CA GLY A 153 -68.67 -4.04 16.78
C GLY A 153 -67.76 -3.19 17.68
N GLU A 154 -67.70 -3.56 18.96
CA GLU A 154 -66.91 -2.84 19.98
C GLU A 154 -65.43 -3.22 19.96
N GLN A 155 -65.07 -4.44 19.54
CA GLN A 155 -63.66 -4.83 19.43
C GLN A 155 -63.02 -4.19 18.20
N ALA A 156 -61.70 -4.03 18.23
CA ALA A 156 -60.95 -3.45 17.11
C ALA A 156 -60.93 -4.39 15.89
N GLU A 157 -61.05 -5.69 16.10
CA GLU A 157 -61.09 -6.70 15.03
C GLU A 157 -62.48 -6.88 14.39
N ASP A 158 -63.54 -6.29 14.97
CA ASP A 158 -64.91 -6.39 14.46
C ASP A 158 -65.11 -5.50 13.22
N ILE A 159 -64.46 -5.84 12.12
CA ILE A 159 -64.47 -5.08 10.87
C ILE A 159 -65.10 -5.87 9.71
N ARG A 160 -65.69 -5.12 8.77
CA ARG A 160 -66.07 -5.60 7.44
C ARG A 160 -65.41 -4.71 6.40
N VAL A 161 -64.77 -5.32 5.41
CA VAL A 161 -63.98 -4.58 4.42
C VAL A 161 -64.53 -4.84 3.03
N LEU A 162 -65.12 -3.79 2.45
CA LEU A 162 -65.56 -3.78 1.06
C LEU A 162 -64.37 -3.45 0.16
N ARG A 163 -64.19 -4.19 -0.94
CA ARG A 163 -63.03 -3.99 -1.83
C ARG A 163 -63.40 -3.86 -3.30
N TRP A 164 -62.73 -2.93 -3.98
CA TRP A 164 -62.82 -2.69 -5.41
C TRP A 164 -61.45 -2.81 -6.04
N ARG A 165 -61.38 -3.30 -7.28
CA ARG A 165 -60.18 -3.20 -8.10
C ARG A 165 -60.21 -1.90 -8.88
N ALA A 166 -59.19 -1.07 -8.71
CA ALA A 166 -58.93 0.09 -9.53
C ALA A 166 -58.02 -0.34 -10.69
N GLY A 167 -58.42 -0.05 -11.93
CA GLY A 167 -57.63 -0.30 -13.13
C GLY A 167 -57.02 0.99 -13.70
N PRO A 168 -56.19 0.88 -14.75
CA PRO A 168 -55.62 2.04 -15.43
C PRO A 168 -56.73 2.99 -15.91
N ALA A 169 -56.47 4.30 -15.87
CA ALA A 169 -57.41 5.37 -16.28
C ALA A 169 -58.69 5.49 -15.43
N GLY A 170 -58.65 5.08 -14.15
CA GLY A 170 -59.74 5.32 -13.20
C GLY A 170 -60.96 4.40 -13.36
N THR A 171 -60.80 3.27 -14.04
CA THR A 171 -61.84 2.23 -14.09
C THR A 171 -61.92 1.52 -12.75
N VAL A 172 -63.13 1.28 -12.24
CA VAL A 172 -63.33 0.63 -10.94
C VAL A 172 -64.28 -0.54 -11.08
N ARG A 173 -63.98 -1.64 -10.38
CA ARG A 173 -64.86 -2.80 -10.31
C ARG A 173 -64.97 -3.30 -8.88
N PHE A 174 -66.20 -3.35 -8.35
CA PHE A 174 -66.46 -4.01 -7.07
C PHE A 174 -66.12 -5.50 -7.13
N LEU A 175 -65.45 -6.00 -6.10
CA LEU A 175 -65.06 -7.41 -6.01
C LEU A 175 -65.97 -8.17 -5.05
N ASP A 176 -65.92 -7.84 -3.75
CA ASP A 176 -66.69 -8.45 -2.68
C ASP A 176 -66.52 -7.68 -1.34
N GLY A 177 -67.18 -8.16 -0.28
CA GLY A 177 -67.04 -7.67 1.10
C GLY A 177 -66.07 -8.48 1.99
N ARG A 178 -65.04 -9.14 1.43
CA ARG A 178 -64.12 -10.05 2.16
C ARG A 178 -62.67 -9.54 2.22
N GLY A 179 -62.49 -8.22 2.30
CA GLY A 179 -61.18 -7.58 2.29
C GLY A 179 -60.43 -7.57 3.63
N GLU A 180 -60.90 -8.27 4.67
CA GLU A 180 -60.27 -8.22 6.00
C GLU A 180 -58.82 -8.71 5.98
N ARG A 181 -58.50 -9.64 5.07
CA ARG A 181 -57.14 -10.14 4.86
C ARG A 181 -56.24 -9.16 4.09
N ASP A 182 -56.84 -8.21 3.38
CA ASP A 182 -56.12 -7.17 2.64
C ASP A 182 -55.89 -5.93 3.53
N HIS A 183 -56.64 -5.80 4.64
CA HIS A 183 -56.47 -4.74 5.65
C HIS A 183 -55.47 -5.14 6.75
N VAL A 184 -54.20 -5.28 6.39
CA VAL A 184 -53.12 -5.64 7.32
C VAL A 184 -52.22 -4.43 7.56
N PHE A 185 -51.97 -4.12 8.84
CA PHE A 185 -50.96 -3.13 9.22
C PHE A 185 -49.57 -3.77 9.18
N PRO A 186 -48.56 -3.05 8.65
CA PRO A 186 -47.19 -3.53 8.75
C PRO A 186 -46.71 -3.52 10.22
N ALA A 187 -45.58 -4.17 10.47
CA ALA A 187 -44.94 -4.09 11.78
C ALA A 187 -44.62 -2.63 12.14
N ALA A 188 -45.00 -2.21 13.36
CA ALA A 188 -44.77 -0.86 13.86
C ALA A 188 -43.27 -0.52 14.01
N HIS A 189 -42.41 -1.53 14.18
CA HIS A 189 -40.97 -1.35 14.31
C HIS A 189 -40.23 -2.10 13.20
N ASP A 190 -39.32 -1.41 12.54
CA ASP A 190 -38.33 -1.96 11.59
C ASP A 190 -36.98 -2.28 12.25
N VAL A 191 -36.91 -2.10 13.57
CA VAL A 191 -35.71 -2.30 14.37
C VAL A 191 -35.83 -3.59 15.16
N ARG A 192 -34.77 -4.39 15.14
CA ARG A 192 -34.71 -5.65 15.89
C ARG A 192 -34.19 -5.38 17.30
N TRP A 193 -35.11 -5.39 18.27
CA TRP A 193 -34.78 -5.28 19.69
C TRP A 193 -34.08 -6.56 20.19
N ARG A 194 -32.99 -6.38 20.93
CA ARG A 194 -32.26 -7.43 21.67
C ARG A 194 -32.46 -7.18 23.15
N GLU A 195 -32.94 -8.19 23.87
CA GLU A 195 -33.11 -8.11 25.32
C GLU A 195 -31.76 -8.33 26.01
N VAL A 196 -31.50 -7.53 27.03
CA VAL A 196 -30.35 -7.67 27.91
C VAL A 196 -30.67 -8.74 28.94
N THR A 197 -29.71 -9.64 29.15
CA THR A 197 -29.86 -10.80 30.02
C THR A 197 -28.95 -10.70 31.24
N ARG A 198 -29.05 -11.66 32.17
CA ARG A 198 -28.18 -11.70 33.34
C ARG A 198 -26.71 -11.87 33.01
N ASP A 199 -26.38 -12.44 31.85
CA ASP A 199 -24.99 -12.64 31.41
C ASP A 199 -24.32 -11.30 31.05
N ASP A 200 -25.13 -10.29 30.74
CA ASP A 200 -24.67 -8.94 30.40
C ASP A 200 -24.49 -8.05 31.64
N HIS A 201 -24.80 -8.55 32.85
CA HIS A 201 -24.69 -7.78 34.09
C HIS A 201 -23.25 -7.79 34.63
N VAL A 202 -22.70 -6.60 34.84
CA VAL A 202 -21.38 -6.41 35.45
C VAL A 202 -21.55 -6.03 36.93
N PRO A 203 -21.11 -6.89 37.88
CA PRO A 203 -21.23 -6.63 39.31
C PRO A 203 -20.16 -5.65 39.81
N GLY A 204 -20.44 -4.94 40.91
CA GLY A 204 -19.49 -4.09 41.62
C GLY A 204 -20.20 -3.06 42.51
N ARG A 205 -19.51 -1.98 42.93
CA ARG A 205 -20.13 -0.92 43.76
C ARG A 205 -21.21 -0.13 43.01
N HIS A 206 -21.01 0.05 41.71
CA HIS A 206 -21.92 0.69 40.77
C HIS A 206 -22.35 -0.29 39.67
N PRO A 207 -23.17 -1.33 40.00
CA PRO A 207 -23.53 -2.39 39.08
C PRO A 207 -24.31 -1.85 37.88
N HIS A 208 -24.10 -2.43 36.71
CA HIS A 208 -24.74 -2.03 35.46
C HIS A 208 -24.85 -3.18 34.47
N ALA A 209 -25.69 -3.03 33.46
CA ALA A 209 -25.78 -3.95 32.35
C ALA A 209 -25.00 -3.41 31.15
N ALA A 210 -24.12 -4.24 30.58
CA ALA A 210 -23.38 -3.94 29.38
C ALA A 210 -24.28 -4.06 28.15
N VAL A 211 -24.33 -3.01 27.34
CA VAL A 211 -25.13 -2.92 26.13
C VAL A 211 -24.19 -2.72 24.96
N ASP A 212 -24.15 -3.71 24.07
CA ASP A 212 -23.28 -3.73 22.87
C ASP A 212 -21.78 -3.54 23.15
N GLY A 213 -21.34 -3.74 24.41
CA GLY A 213 -19.97 -3.48 24.86
C GLY A 213 -19.55 -2.00 24.82
N ARG A 214 -20.51 -1.09 24.60
CA ARG A 214 -20.28 0.35 24.38
C ARG A 214 -20.98 1.22 25.42
N LEU A 215 -22.06 0.73 25.99
CA LEU A 215 -22.87 1.44 26.97
C LEU A 215 -23.08 0.58 28.22
N TYR A 216 -23.17 1.26 29.35
CA TYR A 216 -23.35 0.64 30.65
C TYR A 216 -24.54 1.29 31.33
N VAL A 217 -25.67 0.56 31.35
CA VAL A 217 -26.97 1.07 31.79
C VAL A 217 -27.25 0.55 33.20
N SER A 218 -27.67 1.42 34.12
CA SER A 218 -28.05 1.01 35.47
C SER A 218 -29.27 1.77 35.96
N THR A 219 -30.23 1.05 36.55
CA THR A 219 -31.38 1.63 37.28
C THR A 219 -31.17 1.63 38.81
N VAL A 220 -29.97 1.25 39.27
CA VAL A 220 -29.64 1.12 40.69
C VAL A 220 -29.27 2.48 41.28
N GLY A 221 -29.68 2.74 42.52
CA GLY A 221 -29.34 3.99 43.24
C GLY A 221 -30.29 5.15 42.94
N GLY A 222 -31.57 4.84 42.65
CA GLY A 222 -32.63 5.84 42.49
C GLY A 222 -32.61 6.64 41.20
N ALA A 223 -31.80 6.24 40.21
CA ALA A 223 -31.83 6.84 38.88
C ALA A 223 -31.50 5.81 37.79
N LEU A 224 -32.10 5.98 36.62
CA LEU A 224 -31.60 5.42 35.38
C LEU A 224 -30.37 6.22 34.96
N SER A 225 -29.23 5.56 34.91
CA SER A 225 -27.94 6.11 34.52
C SER A 225 -27.41 5.37 33.31
N ILE A 226 -26.85 6.12 32.36
CA ILE A 226 -26.17 5.58 31.19
C ILE A 226 -24.74 6.08 31.22
N ARG A 227 -23.80 5.15 31.07
CA ARG A 227 -22.36 5.40 31.07
C ARG A 227 -21.71 4.87 29.79
N THR A 228 -20.60 5.47 29.41
CA THR A 228 -19.77 5.04 28.26
C THR A 228 -18.50 4.28 28.68
N GLU A 229 -18.20 4.25 29.97
CA GLU A 229 -17.03 3.57 30.54
C GLU A 229 -17.46 2.41 31.44
N ASP A 230 -16.74 1.28 31.34
CA ASP A 230 -16.91 0.14 32.22
C ASP A 230 -16.23 0.40 33.56
N ASP A 231 -16.90 1.20 34.40
CA ASP A 231 -16.41 1.49 35.74
C ASP A 231 -17.46 1.15 36.80
N THR A 232 -17.20 0.06 37.51
CA THR A 232 -18.02 -0.39 38.62
C THR A 232 -17.56 0.13 39.99
N GLU A 233 -16.43 0.83 40.09
CA GLU A 233 -15.85 1.29 41.36
C GLU A 233 -16.07 2.78 41.64
N THR A 234 -15.88 3.68 40.66
CA THR A 234 -16.01 5.14 40.87
C THR A 234 -17.27 5.74 40.25
N GLY A 235 -17.85 5.08 39.24
CA GLY A 235 -19.03 5.55 38.52
C GLY A 235 -18.73 6.61 37.46
N ALA A 236 -17.49 6.65 36.94
CA ALA A 236 -17.08 7.57 35.88
C ALA A 236 -17.81 7.34 34.55
N GLY A 237 -17.68 8.30 33.62
CA GLY A 237 -18.25 8.18 32.28
C GLY A 237 -19.78 8.36 32.18
N LEU A 238 -20.41 9.06 33.14
CA LEU A 238 -21.87 9.33 33.13
C LEU A 238 -22.26 10.30 32.01
N VAL A 239 -23.10 9.83 31.07
CA VAL A 239 -23.60 10.64 29.94
C VAL A 239 -25.08 11.01 30.07
N HIS A 240 -25.86 10.25 30.85
CA HIS A 240 -27.27 10.52 31.07
C HIS A 240 -27.72 10.06 32.45
N ARG A 241 -28.63 10.81 33.07
CA ARG A 241 -29.23 10.47 34.36
C ARG A 241 -30.65 11.01 34.45
N GLU A 242 -31.62 10.15 34.78
CA GLU A 242 -32.99 10.53 35.11
C GLU A 242 -33.52 9.71 36.30
N PRO A 243 -34.38 10.27 37.16
CA PRO A 243 -34.88 9.57 38.35
C PRO A 243 -35.77 8.37 37.98
N VAL A 244 -35.80 7.35 38.85
CA VAL A 244 -36.74 6.21 38.78
C VAL A 244 -37.64 6.22 40.00
N ASP A 245 -38.86 5.70 39.86
CA ASP A 245 -39.86 5.74 40.94
C ASP A 245 -39.47 4.86 42.13
N GLU A 246 -38.95 3.65 41.86
CA GLU A 246 -38.46 2.74 42.90
C GLU A 246 -36.94 2.85 43.05
N SER A 247 -36.52 3.49 44.14
CA SER A 247 -35.11 3.76 44.43
C SER A 247 -34.29 2.54 44.85
N LEU A 248 -34.96 1.49 45.33
CA LEU A 248 -34.33 0.25 45.85
C LEU A 248 -34.36 -0.91 44.86
N GLN A 249 -34.69 -0.67 43.59
CA GLN A 249 -34.69 -1.71 42.57
C GLN A 249 -33.28 -2.26 42.31
N SER A 250 -33.19 -3.57 42.05
CA SER A 250 -31.98 -4.21 41.57
C SER A 250 -31.91 -4.14 40.04
N LEU A 251 -30.71 -4.35 39.49
CA LEU A 251 -30.50 -4.33 38.04
C LEU A 251 -31.36 -5.38 37.30
N ALA A 252 -31.67 -6.51 37.95
CA ALA A 252 -32.48 -7.57 37.37
C ALA A 252 -34.00 -7.29 37.42
N ASP A 253 -34.43 -6.26 38.14
CA ASP A 253 -35.85 -5.90 38.25
C ASP A 253 -36.32 -4.98 37.11
N ALA A 254 -35.38 -4.40 36.35
CA ALA A 254 -35.67 -3.57 35.18
C ALA A 254 -35.56 -4.38 33.88
N GLU A 255 -36.49 -4.16 32.95
CA GLU A 255 -36.38 -4.74 31.60
C GLU A 255 -35.56 -3.79 30.72
N ILE A 256 -34.43 -4.24 30.19
CA ILE A 256 -33.58 -3.47 29.29
C ILE A 256 -33.51 -4.19 27.95
N ALA A 257 -33.76 -3.47 26.87
CA ALA A 257 -33.55 -3.94 25.51
C ALA A 257 -32.89 -2.86 24.67
N TYR A 258 -32.15 -3.26 23.63
CA TYR A 258 -31.46 -2.34 22.76
C TYR A 258 -31.55 -2.72 21.28
N ALA A 259 -31.37 -1.76 20.39
CA ALA A 259 -31.24 -1.97 18.96
C ALA A 259 -30.18 -1.02 18.38
N VAL A 260 -29.34 -1.54 17.49
CA VAL A 260 -28.28 -0.75 16.84
C VAL A 260 -28.71 -0.39 15.41
N VAL A 261 -28.64 0.90 15.08
CA VAL A 261 -28.96 1.46 13.76
C VAL A 261 -27.83 2.43 13.37
N GLY A 262 -26.88 1.97 12.56
CA GLY A 262 -25.68 2.74 12.25
C GLY A 262 -24.94 3.17 13.53
N PRO A 263 -24.64 4.47 13.72
CA PRO A 263 -24.01 4.98 14.96
C PRO A 263 -24.98 5.16 16.14
N LEU A 264 -26.29 4.91 15.95
CA LEU A 264 -27.30 5.07 16.99
C LEU A 264 -27.52 3.76 17.75
N THR A 265 -27.53 3.83 19.07
CA THR A 265 -28.00 2.75 19.96
C THR A 265 -29.31 3.19 20.60
N LEU A 266 -30.40 2.56 20.17
CA LEU A 266 -31.72 2.73 20.75
C LEU A 266 -31.81 1.86 22.01
N LEU A 267 -32.21 2.44 23.12
CA LEU A 267 -32.45 1.79 24.39
C LEU A 267 -33.94 1.84 24.71
N ARG A 268 -34.47 0.73 25.20
CA ARG A 268 -35.82 0.60 25.73
C ARG A 268 -35.68 0.07 27.15
N VAL A 269 -36.03 0.89 28.13
CA VAL A 269 -35.88 0.58 29.55
C VAL A 269 -37.24 0.68 30.23
N LEU A 270 -37.63 -0.38 30.94
CA LEU A 270 -38.76 -0.38 31.86
C LEU A 270 -38.22 -0.53 33.28
N PRO A 271 -38.11 0.57 34.05
CA PRO A 271 -37.73 0.46 35.46
C PRO A 271 -38.79 -0.30 36.26
N TYR A 272 -38.38 -0.87 37.39
CA TYR A 272 -39.25 -1.71 38.20
C TYR A 272 -40.48 -0.94 38.72
N LYS A 273 -41.67 -1.53 38.55
CA LYS A 273 -43.00 -0.99 38.92
C LYS A 273 -43.42 0.31 38.21
N GLU A 274 -42.70 0.74 37.19
CA GLU A 274 -43.17 1.81 36.31
C GLU A 274 -44.07 1.23 35.21
N GLU A 275 -45.10 1.97 34.80
CA GLU A 275 -46.01 1.55 33.73
C GLU A 275 -45.51 1.98 32.34
N THR A 276 -44.59 2.94 32.28
CA THR A 276 -44.13 3.56 31.02
C THR A 276 -42.71 3.13 30.66
N ARG A 277 -42.56 2.57 29.44
CA ARG A 277 -41.25 2.26 28.87
C ARG A 277 -40.57 3.53 28.38
N ARG A 278 -39.34 3.76 28.82
CA ARG A 278 -38.51 4.90 28.44
C ARG A 278 -37.67 4.53 27.23
N HIS A 279 -37.70 5.37 26.20
CA HIS A 279 -36.92 5.14 24.99
C HIS A 279 -35.83 6.20 24.87
N LEU A 280 -34.57 5.77 24.87
CA LEU A 280 -33.42 6.66 24.79
C LEU A 280 -32.60 6.32 23.55
N VAL A 281 -31.96 7.31 22.96
CA VAL A 281 -31.07 7.15 21.81
C VAL A 281 -29.72 7.69 22.19
N PHE A 282 -28.74 6.79 22.25
CA PHE A 282 -27.34 7.15 22.34
C PHE A 282 -26.76 7.30 20.95
N ASN A 283 -26.04 8.38 20.70
CA ASN A 283 -25.27 8.55 19.49
C ASN A 283 -23.78 8.36 19.79
N ALA A 284 -23.15 7.35 19.19
CA ALA A 284 -21.75 7.02 19.42
C ALA A 284 -20.75 8.07 18.89
N VAL A 285 -21.18 8.92 17.95
CA VAL A 285 -20.37 9.98 17.35
C VAL A 285 -20.32 11.21 18.25
N THR A 286 -21.46 11.64 18.77
CA THR A 286 -21.55 12.81 19.66
C THR A 286 -21.36 12.47 21.14
N GLY A 287 -21.47 11.20 21.51
CA GLY A 287 -21.45 10.75 22.90
C GLY A 287 -22.67 11.17 23.72
N THR A 288 -23.73 11.69 23.08
CA THR A 288 -24.91 12.23 23.75
C THR A 288 -26.05 11.22 23.78
N VAL A 289 -26.89 11.33 24.80
CA VAL A 289 -28.13 10.55 24.94
C VAL A 289 -29.33 11.48 24.95
N VAL A 290 -30.33 11.17 24.13
CA VAL A 290 -31.60 11.91 24.07
C VAL A 290 -32.76 10.95 24.31
N ARG A 291 -33.74 11.37 25.12
CA ARG A 291 -34.97 10.62 25.36
C ARG A 291 -36.00 10.91 24.27
N LEU A 292 -36.45 9.87 23.57
CA LEU A 292 -37.35 9.92 22.40
C LEU A 292 -38.44 8.85 22.51
N ASP A 293 -39.43 9.09 23.37
CA ASP A 293 -40.49 8.11 23.68
C ASP A 293 -41.41 7.76 22.48
N GLY A 294 -41.45 8.62 21.45
CA GLY A 294 -42.19 8.32 20.21
C GLY A 294 -41.71 7.07 19.47
N ILE A 295 -40.46 6.63 19.70
CA ILE A 295 -39.90 5.37 19.20
C ILE A 295 -40.68 4.16 19.74
N GLY A 296 -41.25 4.27 20.94
CA GLY A 296 -42.05 3.21 21.55
C GLY A 296 -43.34 2.90 20.79
N LEU A 297 -43.93 3.90 20.13
CA LEU A 297 -45.13 3.73 19.31
C LEU A 297 -44.79 3.04 17.99
N SER A 298 -43.85 3.61 17.25
CA SER A 298 -43.40 3.08 15.97
C SER A 298 -42.03 3.66 15.62
N CYS A 299 -41.17 2.85 15.02
CA CYS A 299 -39.82 3.27 14.63
C CYS A 299 -39.44 2.63 13.30
N ARG A 300 -39.15 3.47 12.31
CA ARG A 300 -38.64 3.05 11.00
C ARG A 300 -37.22 3.53 10.82
N ARG A 301 -36.42 2.73 10.11
CA ARG A 301 -35.09 3.16 9.65
C ARG A 301 -35.28 4.15 8.51
N LEU A 302 -34.52 5.23 8.51
CA LEU A 302 -34.40 6.09 7.35
C LEU A 302 -33.62 5.35 6.25
N PRO A 303 -33.85 5.65 4.96
CA PRO A 303 -33.05 5.08 3.88
C PRO A 303 -31.55 5.26 4.10
N ASP A 304 -30.77 4.32 3.59
CA ASP A 304 -29.29 4.37 3.58
C ASP A 304 -28.65 4.53 4.96
N ASP A 305 -29.28 3.96 6.00
CA ASP A 305 -28.86 4.07 7.40
C ASP A 305 -28.74 5.52 7.91
N GLY A 306 -29.50 6.45 7.32
CA GLY A 306 -29.49 7.88 7.68
C GLY A 306 -30.01 8.19 9.08
N GLY A 307 -30.54 7.20 9.80
CA GLY A 307 -31.06 7.33 11.16
C GLY A 307 -32.41 6.64 11.33
N VAL A 308 -33.26 7.19 12.20
CA VAL A 308 -34.61 6.68 12.48
C VAL A 308 -35.67 7.77 12.43
N VAL A 309 -36.87 7.40 12.00
CA VAL A 309 -38.07 8.23 12.00
C VAL A 309 -39.19 7.56 12.80
N PHE A 310 -39.91 8.36 13.55
CA PHE A 310 -41.00 7.96 14.44
C PHE A 310 -42.11 9.04 14.39
N PRO A 311 -43.34 8.78 14.85
CA PRO A 311 -44.43 9.76 14.74
C PRO A 311 -44.07 11.13 15.32
N GLY A 312 -43.30 11.19 16.41
CA GLY A 312 -42.90 12.43 17.07
C GLY A 312 -41.71 13.16 16.47
N GLY A 313 -41.05 12.64 15.44
CA GLY A 313 -39.82 13.23 14.92
C GLY A 313 -38.88 12.26 14.24
N TYR A 314 -37.62 12.68 14.13
CA TYR A 314 -36.55 11.85 13.61
C TYR A 314 -35.24 12.11 14.36
N CYS A 315 -34.35 11.12 14.32
CA CYS A 315 -32.99 11.20 14.82
C CYS A 315 -32.04 10.71 13.72
N LEU A 316 -31.18 11.60 13.23
CA LEU A 316 -30.21 11.28 12.18
C LEU A 316 -28.96 10.61 12.75
N ALA A 317 -28.24 9.91 11.88
CA ALA A 317 -26.97 9.27 12.22
C ALA A 317 -25.89 10.26 12.71
N ASP A 318 -25.96 11.54 12.34
CA ASP A 318 -25.05 12.58 12.83
C ASP A 318 -25.39 13.12 14.23
N GLY A 319 -26.51 12.68 14.82
CA GLY A 319 -26.96 13.11 16.15
C GLY A 319 -27.98 14.25 16.12
N THR A 320 -28.31 14.77 14.94
CA THR A 320 -29.38 15.75 14.78
C THR A 320 -30.72 15.12 15.16
N VAL A 321 -31.36 15.68 16.17
CA VAL A 321 -32.69 15.30 16.62
C VAL A 321 -33.66 16.43 16.35
N ARG A 322 -34.78 16.10 15.71
CA ARG A 322 -35.89 17.06 15.54
C ARG A 322 -37.19 16.39 15.97
N THR A 323 -37.82 16.96 16.98
CA THR A 323 -39.14 16.57 17.46
C THR A 323 -40.17 17.61 17.03
N PHE A 324 -41.41 17.16 16.84
CA PHE A 324 -42.52 18.01 16.43
C PHE A 324 -43.56 18.10 17.54
N ASP A 325 -44.09 19.31 17.73
CA ASP A 325 -45.21 19.55 18.64
C ASP A 325 -46.52 19.13 17.95
N THR A 326 -46.78 17.83 17.93
CA THR A 326 -47.97 17.23 17.33
C THR A 326 -48.42 16.06 18.20
N ASP A 327 -49.74 15.90 18.37
CA ASP A 327 -50.28 14.76 19.10
C ASP A 327 -49.99 13.47 18.31
N THR A 328 -49.20 12.60 18.93
CA THR A 328 -48.75 11.34 18.35
C THR A 328 -49.32 10.12 19.05
N ALA A 329 -50.17 10.31 20.06
CA ALA A 329 -50.72 9.22 20.85
C ALA A 329 -51.45 8.20 19.96
N GLY A 330 -51.00 6.95 20.00
CA GLY A 330 -51.60 5.84 19.25
C GLY A 330 -51.31 5.83 17.75
N LEU A 331 -50.40 6.68 17.25
CA LEU A 331 -49.95 6.64 15.86
C LEU A 331 -48.96 5.50 15.63
N GLU A 332 -49.29 4.59 14.70
CA GLU A 332 -48.42 3.50 14.25
C GLU A 332 -48.06 3.71 12.77
N PHE A 333 -46.94 3.16 12.32
CA PHE A 333 -46.57 3.24 10.90
C PHE A 333 -47.58 2.48 10.02
N ASP A 334 -48.07 3.14 8.96
CA ASP A 334 -49.03 2.55 8.01
C ASP A 334 -48.35 2.14 6.70
N HIS A 335 -47.63 3.06 6.05
CA HIS A 335 -46.84 2.81 4.84
C HIS A 335 -45.88 3.97 4.56
N SER A 336 -45.02 3.79 3.55
CA SER A 336 -44.17 4.86 3.01
C SER A 336 -44.36 4.96 1.50
N VAL A 337 -44.32 6.18 0.96
CA VAL A 337 -44.36 6.43 -0.50
C VAL A 337 -43.02 7.03 -0.90
N ALA A 338 -42.26 6.30 -1.72
CA ALA A 338 -41.04 6.83 -2.33
C ALA A 338 -41.42 7.66 -3.56
N SER A 339 -40.77 8.81 -3.75
CA SER A 339 -40.91 9.57 -4.98
C SER A 339 -40.17 8.87 -6.13
N PRO A 340 -40.70 8.85 -7.37
CA PRO A 340 -40.00 8.23 -8.51
C PRO A 340 -38.65 8.88 -8.85
N ASN A 341 -38.46 10.15 -8.48
CA ASN A 341 -37.17 10.83 -8.64
C ASN A 341 -36.11 10.35 -7.61
N GLY A 342 -36.52 9.63 -6.56
CA GLY A 342 -35.66 9.11 -5.49
C GLY A 342 -35.25 10.13 -4.42
N GLU A 343 -35.68 11.39 -4.52
CA GLU A 343 -35.29 12.48 -3.61
C GLU A 343 -36.00 12.46 -2.26
N ASP A 344 -37.24 11.97 -2.23
CA ASP A 344 -38.12 12.13 -1.08
C ASP A 344 -38.86 10.82 -0.73
N VAL A 345 -39.10 10.62 0.56
CA VAL A 345 -39.92 9.53 1.08
C VAL A 345 -40.97 10.10 2.02
N LEU A 346 -42.24 9.86 1.73
CA LEU A 346 -43.35 10.21 2.61
C LEU A 346 -43.56 9.08 3.62
N PHE A 347 -43.27 9.32 4.90
CA PHE A 347 -43.66 8.40 5.97
C PHE A 347 -45.07 8.74 6.45
N VAL A 348 -45.96 7.74 6.45
CA VAL A 348 -47.35 7.90 6.89
C VAL A 348 -47.55 7.13 8.19
N PHE A 349 -47.85 7.88 9.25
CA PHE A 349 -48.25 7.32 10.55
C PHE A 349 -49.75 7.53 10.75
N GLN A 350 -50.42 6.55 11.34
CA GLN A 350 -51.86 6.47 11.41
C GLN A 350 -52.31 5.86 12.73
N GLU A 351 -53.36 6.43 13.29
CA GLU A 351 -54.03 5.84 14.45
C GLU A 351 -54.84 4.61 14.05
N ARG A 352 -54.68 3.49 14.78
CA ARG A 352 -55.34 2.22 14.45
C ARG A 352 -56.87 2.27 14.58
N ALA A 353 -57.38 2.86 15.66
CA ALA A 353 -58.82 2.93 15.95
C ALA A 353 -59.52 4.18 15.39
N GLY A 354 -58.75 5.16 14.89
CA GLY A 354 -59.24 6.45 14.43
C GLY A 354 -58.85 6.78 12.99
N ASN A 355 -58.98 8.05 12.63
CA ASN A 355 -58.65 8.60 11.31
C ASN A 355 -57.48 9.60 11.33
N ARG A 356 -56.91 9.86 12.51
CA ARG A 356 -55.76 10.75 12.64
C ARG A 356 -54.55 10.16 11.94
N ARG A 357 -53.92 10.97 11.10
CA ARG A 357 -52.73 10.68 10.30
C ARG A 357 -51.70 11.77 10.54
N LEU A 358 -50.44 11.39 10.40
CA LEU A 358 -49.31 12.29 10.34
C LEU A 358 -48.44 11.91 9.16
N LEU A 359 -48.25 12.87 8.25
CA LEU A 359 -47.38 12.70 7.10
C LEU A 359 -46.07 13.42 7.36
N LEU A 360 -44.96 12.70 7.21
CA LEU A 360 -43.60 13.20 7.37
C LEU A 360 -42.85 13.06 6.03
N PRO A 361 -42.84 14.09 5.17
CA PRO A 361 -42.05 14.09 3.93
C PRO A 361 -40.57 14.28 4.26
N TYR A 362 -39.77 13.24 4.08
CA TYR A 362 -38.33 13.23 4.32
C TYR A 362 -37.55 13.38 3.02
N SER A 363 -36.62 14.35 2.97
CA SER A 363 -35.72 14.53 1.83
C SER A 363 -34.38 13.84 2.07
N LEU A 364 -33.96 12.97 1.15
CA LEU A 364 -32.67 12.26 1.25
C LEU A 364 -31.48 13.22 1.12
N ILE A 365 -31.57 14.24 0.25
CA ILE A 365 -30.47 15.20 0.03
C ILE A 365 -30.31 16.12 1.23
N ARG A 366 -31.40 16.76 1.67
CA ARG A 366 -31.37 17.68 2.81
C ARG A 366 -31.18 16.93 4.13
N GLN A 367 -31.57 15.65 4.18
CA GLN A 367 -31.63 14.81 5.38
C GLN A 367 -32.51 15.43 6.46
N GLU A 368 -33.67 15.91 6.06
CA GLU A 368 -34.62 16.51 6.97
C GLU A 368 -36.04 16.14 6.59
N VAL A 369 -36.90 16.05 7.60
CA VAL A 369 -38.34 16.06 7.38
C VAL A 369 -38.76 17.51 7.19
N SER A 370 -39.55 17.75 6.15
CA SER A 370 -40.20 19.05 5.88
C SER A 370 -41.28 19.34 6.94
N ALA A 371 -42.14 20.33 6.75
CA ALA A 371 -43.23 20.59 7.70
C ALA A 371 -44.12 19.33 7.88
N PRO A 372 -44.30 18.82 9.12
CA PRO A 372 -45.24 17.71 9.39
C PRO A 372 -46.66 18.10 8.98
N LEU A 373 -47.38 17.17 8.36
CA LEU A 373 -48.75 17.38 7.91
C LEU A 373 -49.70 16.49 8.71
N PRO A 374 -50.26 16.96 9.83
CA PRO A 374 -51.33 16.26 10.53
C PRO A 374 -52.62 16.34 9.72
N CYS A 375 -53.33 15.22 9.58
CA CYS A 375 -54.55 15.14 8.80
C CYS A 375 -55.52 14.06 9.26
N ASP A 376 -56.79 14.20 8.87
CA ASP A 376 -57.86 13.23 9.16
C ASP A 376 -58.20 12.34 7.96
N GLY A 377 -57.57 12.59 6.80
CA GLY A 377 -57.77 11.88 5.55
C GLY A 377 -56.78 12.34 4.49
N LEU A 378 -56.45 11.45 3.54
CA LEU A 378 -55.41 11.66 2.53
C LEU A 378 -55.79 11.04 1.19
N ALA A 379 -55.93 11.88 0.17
CA ALA A 379 -56.02 11.46 -1.22
C ALA A 379 -54.74 11.83 -1.97
N ARG A 380 -54.16 10.87 -2.69
CA ARG A 380 -52.98 11.06 -3.55
C ARG A 380 -53.36 10.75 -4.99
N PHE A 381 -53.23 11.74 -5.87
CA PHE A 381 -53.42 11.58 -7.30
C PHE A 381 -52.15 11.03 -7.99
N GLU A 382 -52.31 10.50 -9.19
CA GLU A 382 -51.19 9.95 -9.97
C GLU A 382 -50.14 11.01 -10.34
N ASP A 383 -50.55 12.27 -10.49
CA ASP A 383 -49.66 13.42 -10.78
C ASP A 383 -48.93 13.99 -9.56
N GLY A 384 -49.03 13.34 -8.41
CA GLY A 384 -48.37 13.78 -7.18
C GLY A 384 -49.13 14.86 -6.40
N THR A 385 -50.33 15.26 -6.83
CA THR A 385 -51.19 16.15 -6.04
C THR A 385 -51.70 15.41 -4.79
N LEU A 386 -51.45 15.96 -3.60
CA LEU A 386 -51.99 15.45 -2.33
C LEU A 386 -53.12 16.35 -1.84
N VAL A 387 -54.30 15.77 -1.63
CA VAL A 387 -55.43 16.45 -0.98
C VAL A 387 -55.53 15.93 0.45
N VAL A 388 -55.35 16.84 1.38
CA VAL A 388 -55.25 16.55 2.80
C VAL A 388 -56.46 17.13 3.52
N LEU A 389 -57.23 16.27 4.18
CA LEU A 389 -58.34 16.70 5.03
C LEU A 389 -57.78 17.21 6.36
N ARG A 390 -58.07 18.47 6.71
CA ARG A 390 -57.54 19.07 7.93
C ARG A 390 -58.14 18.41 9.18
N PRO A 391 -57.36 18.26 10.26
CA PRO A 391 -57.87 17.74 11.53
C PRO A 391 -59.06 18.57 12.04
N GLY A 392 -60.18 17.90 12.29
CA GLY A 392 -61.39 18.50 12.85
C GLY A 392 -61.49 18.33 14.37
N ASP A 393 -62.48 18.96 15.01
CA ASP A 393 -62.80 18.76 16.43
C ASP A 393 -63.66 17.51 16.70
N GLY A 394 -63.78 16.63 15.70
CA GLY A 394 -64.61 15.41 15.75
C GLY A 394 -66.11 15.65 15.67
N ARG A 395 -66.57 16.90 15.54
CA ARG A 395 -68.00 17.24 15.45
C ARG A 395 -68.53 17.17 14.02
N ALA A 396 -69.84 17.00 13.91
CA ALA A 396 -70.51 17.00 12.62
C ALA A 396 -70.54 18.43 12.02
N ALA A 397 -70.07 18.57 10.78
CA ALA A 397 -70.01 19.85 10.05
C ALA A 397 -70.55 19.69 8.63
N ARG A 398 -70.98 20.80 8.01
CA ARG A 398 -71.43 20.84 6.59
C ARG A 398 -70.31 21.21 5.60
N SER A 399 -69.17 21.63 6.13
CA SER A 399 -68.04 22.15 5.36
C SER A 399 -66.76 21.64 6.01
N HIS A 400 -65.99 20.88 5.24
CA HIS A 400 -64.79 20.19 5.70
C HIS A 400 -63.57 20.80 5.01
N ALA A 401 -62.68 21.42 5.78
CA ALA A 401 -61.52 22.11 5.23
C ALA A 401 -60.49 21.11 4.68
N VAL A 402 -60.06 21.34 3.44
CA VAL A 402 -59.02 20.55 2.76
C VAL A 402 -57.89 21.46 2.29
N GLN A 403 -56.69 20.89 2.18
CA GLN A 403 -55.52 21.53 1.61
C GLN A 403 -54.99 20.72 0.44
N GLU A 404 -54.69 21.39 -0.66
CA GLU A 404 -54.10 20.79 -1.85
C GLU A 404 -52.61 21.11 -1.85
N TRP A 405 -51.80 20.07 -1.94
CA TRP A 405 -50.34 20.15 -1.95
C TRP A 405 -49.81 19.58 -3.27
N SER A 406 -48.94 20.34 -3.92
CA SER A 406 -48.09 19.79 -4.97
C SER A 406 -46.94 19.01 -4.30
N SER A 407 -46.70 17.77 -4.73
CA SER A 407 -45.70 16.90 -4.10
C SER A 407 -44.96 16.04 -5.14
N PRO A 408 -43.75 15.55 -4.82
CA PRO A 408 -42.99 14.66 -5.69
C PRO A 408 -43.49 13.20 -5.71
N PHE A 409 -44.57 12.88 -4.98
CA PHE A 409 -45.06 11.50 -4.80
C PHE A 409 -46.02 11.06 -5.93
N THR A 410 -45.54 11.16 -7.17
CA THR A 410 -46.28 10.73 -8.38
C THR A 410 -46.39 9.20 -8.44
N SER A 411 -47.33 8.69 -9.25
CA SER A 411 -47.39 7.26 -9.60
C SER A 411 -46.23 6.87 -10.53
N ASP A 412 -45.78 5.62 -10.48
CA ASP A 412 -44.76 5.08 -11.40
C ASP A 412 -45.20 5.14 -12.88
N THR A 413 -46.50 5.18 -13.12
CA THR A 413 -47.12 5.31 -14.46
C THR A 413 -47.19 6.75 -14.97
N HIS A 414 -46.93 7.74 -14.11
CA HIS A 414 -46.96 9.15 -14.48
C HIS A 414 -45.64 9.54 -15.16
N GLY A 415 -45.71 9.93 -16.43
CA GLY A 415 -44.54 10.13 -17.30
C GLY A 415 -43.55 11.15 -16.74
N GLY A 416 -42.37 10.70 -16.32
CA GLY A 416 -41.25 11.56 -15.95
C GLY A 416 -40.58 12.20 -17.18
N SER A 417 -39.97 13.37 -16.98
CA SER A 417 -39.10 14.03 -17.96
C SER A 417 -37.94 13.11 -18.35
N ALA A 418 -37.80 12.77 -19.64
CA ALA A 418 -36.64 12.04 -20.14
C ALA A 418 -35.41 12.96 -20.14
N ALA A 419 -34.47 12.72 -19.23
CA ALA A 419 -33.20 13.44 -19.19
C ALA A 419 -32.24 12.90 -20.27
N GLU A 420 -31.50 13.80 -20.93
CA GLU A 420 -30.45 13.45 -21.90
C GLU A 420 -29.06 13.81 -21.34
N GLY A 421 -28.02 13.05 -21.71
CA GLY A 421 -26.62 13.32 -21.32
C GLY A 421 -25.99 12.26 -20.41
N PRO A 422 -24.76 12.48 -19.93
CA PRO A 422 -24.00 11.48 -19.17
C PRO A 422 -24.65 11.12 -17.82
N LEU A 423 -25.29 12.07 -17.14
CA LEU A 423 -26.01 11.86 -15.88
C LEU A 423 -27.26 10.97 -16.06
N ALA A 424 -27.87 10.97 -17.25
CA ALA A 424 -29.00 10.10 -17.57
C ALA A 424 -28.63 8.60 -17.54
N ARG A 425 -27.35 8.26 -17.76
CA ARG A 425 -26.87 6.87 -17.73
C ARG A 425 -26.77 6.30 -16.31
N ILE A 426 -26.59 7.16 -15.31
CA ILE A 426 -26.51 6.79 -13.88
C ILE A 426 -27.93 6.67 -13.31
N GLY A 427 -28.82 7.58 -13.71
CA GLY A 427 -30.19 7.67 -13.19
C GLY A 427 -30.28 8.58 -11.96
N ASN A 428 -31.39 9.33 -11.85
CA ASN A 428 -31.57 10.29 -10.77
C ASN A 428 -31.51 9.67 -9.36
N PRO A 429 -32.12 8.52 -9.07
CA PRO A 429 -32.08 7.94 -7.72
C PRO A 429 -30.65 7.67 -7.20
N ASP A 430 -29.75 7.17 -8.05
CA ASP A 430 -28.36 6.91 -7.65
C ASP A 430 -27.56 8.21 -7.49
N LEU A 431 -27.84 9.24 -8.32
CA LEU A 431 -27.25 10.58 -8.16
C LEU A 431 -27.69 11.25 -6.86
N VAL A 432 -28.97 11.14 -6.50
CA VAL A 432 -29.52 11.66 -5.24
C VAL A 432 -28.82 11.03 -4.05
N ARG A 433 -28.66 9.69 -4.06
CA ARG A 433 -27.97 8.96 -2.98
C ARG A 433 -26.50 9.36 -2.87
N ALA A 434 -25.79 9.53 -3.99
CA ALA A 434 -24.42 10.00 -3.99
C ALA A 434 -24.27 11.42 -3.44
N VAL A 435 -25.16 12.34 -3.83
CA VAL A 435 -25.21 13.71 -3.29
C VAL A 435 -25.49 13.67 -1.79
N ALA A 436 -26.47 12.87 -1.35
CA ALA A 436 -26.83 12.75 0.06
C ALA A 436 -25.65 12.22 0.91
N ASP A 437 -25.02 11.12 0.50
CA ASP A 437 -23.92 10.48 1.23
C ASP A 437 -22.68 11.40 1.29
N THR A 438 -22.29 12.02 0.17
CA THR A 438 -21.14 12.94 0.13
C THR A 438 -21.39 14.23 0.91
N THR A 439 -22.62 14.77 0.90
CA THR A 439 -23.01 15.93 1.71
C THR A 439 -23.01 15.60 3.20
N ALA A 440 -23.44 14.40 3.58
CA ALA A 440 -23.41 13.94 4.97
C ALA A 440 -21.98 13.77 5.48
N VAL A 441 -21.10 13.18 4.67
CA VAL A 441 -19.66 13.09 4.98
C VAL A 441 -19.04 14.48 5.12
N ALA A 442 -19.35 15.42 4.22
CA ALA A 442 -18.86 16.79 4.31
C ALA A 442 -19.32 17.50 5.59
N ARG A 443 -20.61 17.41 5.94
CA ARG A 443 -21.15 17.98 7.18
C ARG A 443 -20.47 17.40 8.42
N ARG A 444 -20.31 16.07 8.49
CA ARG A 444 -19.66 15.41 9.62
C ARG A 444 -18.18 15.75 9.72
N ALA A 445 -17.47 15.81 8.60
CA ALA A 445 -16.07 16.24 8.55
C ALA A 445 -15.89 17.70 9.00
N ALA A 446 -16.83 18.59 8.63
CA ALA A 446 -16.83 19.97 9.10
C ALA A 446 -17.04 20.05 10.62
N ALA A 447 -18.06 19.36 11.14
CA ALA A 447 -18.33 19.30 12.59
C ALA A 447 -17.13 18.72 13.38
N ALA A 448 -16.49 17.66 12.85
CA ALA A 448 -15.29 17.11 13.43
C ALA A 448 -14.09 18.07 13.37
N GLY A 449 -14.02 18.93 12.35
CA GLY A 449 -13.07 20.03 12.24
C GLY A 449 -13.35 21.20 13.20
N GLU A 450 -14.57 21.35 13.69
CA GLU A 450 -14.93 22.41 14.65
C GLU A 450 -14.82 21.93 16.10
N THR A 451 -14.84 20.62 16.34
CA THR A 451 -14.75 20.03 17.67
C THR A 451 -13.38 20.26 18.31
N ASP A 452 -13.36 20.66 19.59
CA ASP A 452 -12.14 20.86 20.36
C ASP A 452 -11.44 19.53 20.69
N ALA A 453 -10.11 19.56 20.84
CA ALA A 453 -9.29 18.38 21.11
C ALA A 453 -9.70 17.62 22.38
N SER A 454 -10.26 18.31 23.38
CA SER A 454 -10.73 17.71 24.63
C SER A 454 -12.09 16.99 24.52
N ALA A 455 -12.87 17.30 23.50
CA ALA A 455 -14.20 16.72 23.26
C ALA A 455 -14.21 15.69 22.12
N ALA A 456 -13.16 15.66 21.30
CA ALA A 456 -13.04 14.72 20.20
C ALA A 456 -12.76 13.29 20.71
N THR A 457 -13.44 12.32 20.12
CA THR A 457 -13.27 10.89 20.42
C THR A 457 -12.73 10.15 19.21
N PRO A 458 -11.99 9.03 19.38
CA PRO A 458 -11.59 8.16 18.26
C PRO A 458 -12.80 7.69 17.44
N ALA A 459 -13.92 7.40 18.11
CA ALA A 459 -15.15 6.94 17.50
C ALA A 459 -15.72 7.92 16.46
N LEU A 460 -15.53 9.23 16.65
CA LEU A 460 -15.90 10.27 15.68
C LEU A 460 -15.16 10.07 14.35
N TYR A 461 -13.83 9.89 14.40
CA TYR A 461 -12.99 9.73 13.21
C TYR A 461 -13.16 8.36 12.56
N GLU A 462 -13.31 7.29 13.36
CA GLU A 462 -13.63 5.95 12.87
C GLU A 462 -14.95 5.91 12.11
N SER A 463 -16.00 6.56 12.64
CA SER A 463 -17.29 6.66 11.96
C SER A 463 -17.18 7.46 10.66
N LEU A 464 -16.44 8.57 10.66
CA LEU A 464 -16.22 9.37 9.45
C LEU A 464 -15.48 8.56 8.37
N LEU A 465 -14.48 7.77 8.75
CA LEU A 465 -13.76 6.88 7.84
C LEU A 465 -14.67 5.81 7.24
N ALA A 466 -15.50 5.17 8.07
CA ALA A 466 -16.46 4.18 7.62
C ALA A 466 -17.44 4.77 6.60
N ASP A 467 -17.90 6.01 6.81
CA ASP A 467 -18.77 6.71 5.87
C ASP A 467 -18.09 7.07 4.56
N CYS A 468 -16.83 7.52 4.60
CA CYS A 468 -16.03 7.78 3.40
C CYS A 468 -15.84 6.50 2.56
N VAL A 469 -15.51 5.38 3.22
CA VAL A 469 -15.33 4.08 2.54
C VAL A 469 -16.65 3.61 1.92
N ARG A 470 -17.75 3.65 2.69
CA ARG A 470 -19.07 3.26 2.20
C ARG A 470 -19.49 4.09 0.98
N ALA A 471 -19.32 5.42 1.03
CA ALA A 471 -19.67 6.28 -0.09
C ALA A 471 -18.79 6.00 -1.33
N GLY A 472 -17.48 5.76 -1.14
CA GLY A 472 -16.57 5.41 -2.23
C GLY A 472 -16.92 4.08 -2.90
N ASP A 473 -17.22 3.05 -2.10
CA ASP A 473 -17.53 1.70 -2.59
C ASP A 473 -18.91 1.64 -3.28
N ARG A 474 -19.87 2.43 -2.79
CA ARG A 474 -21.25 2.47 -3.32
C ARG A 474 -21.35 3.20 -4.65
N PHE A 475 -20.50 4.22 -4.88
CA PHE A 475 -20.56 5.06 -6.08
C PHE A 475 -19.22 5.09 -6.83
N PRO A 476 -18.77 3.95 -7.40
CA PRO A 476 -17.48 3.88 -8.10
C PRO A 476 -17.44 4.77 -9.35
N TRP A 477 -18.60 5.04 -9.96
CA TRP A 477 -18.75 5.95 -11.11
C TRP A 477 -18.38 7.41 -10.80
N LEU A 478 -18.25 7.80 -9.53
CA LEU A 478 -17.74 9.13 -9.16
C LEU A 478 -16.34 9.38 -9.74
N ALA A 479 -15.50 8.34 -9.84
CA ALA A 479 -14.18 8.44 -10.45
C ALA A 479 -14.28 8.65 -11.98
N GLU A 480 -15.16 7.91 -12.65
CA GLU A 480 -15.37 8.02 -14.11
C GLU A 480 -15.97 9.37 -14.51
N LEU A 481 -16.83 9.96 -13.66
CA LEU A 481 -17.44 11.27 -13.90
C LEU A 481 -16.39 12.40 -13.86
N ALA A 482 -15.34 12.26 -13.04
CA ALA A 482 -14.25 13.23 -12.96
C ALA A 482 -13.44 13.29 -14.27
N ASP A 483 -13.19 12.14 -14.90
CA ASP A 483 -12.49 12.06 -16.20
C ASP A 483 -13.31 12.66 -17.36
N ALA A 484 -14.64 12.59 -17.28
CA ALA A 484 -15.55 13.03 -18.33
C ALA A 484 -15.82 14.55 -18.33
N ALA A 485 -15.56 15.26 -17.24
CA ALA A 485 -15.82 16.70 -17.09
C ALA A 485 -14.60 17.48 -16.54
N PRO A 486 -13.55 17.69 -17.38
CA PRO A 486 -12.34 18.39 -16.95
C PRO A 486 -12.66 19.84 -16.51
N GLY A 487 -12.44 20.15 -15.22
CA GLY A 487 -12.65 21.47 -14.63
C GLY A 487 -13.77 21.57 -13.60
N ALA A 488 -14.58 20.53 -13.42
CA ALA A 488 -15.45 20.39 -12.25
C ALA A 488 -14.64 19.94 -11.02
N VAL A 489 -15.16 20.17 -9.81
CA VAL A 489 -14.56 19.64 -8.58
C VAL A 489 -14.61 18.11 -8.64
N ASP A 490 -13.44 17.47 -8.61
CA ASP A 490 -13.34 16.01 -8.53
C ASP A 490 -13.85 15.53 -7.17
N LEU A 491 -15.10 15.06 -7.17
CA LEU A 491 -15.78 14.62 -5.96
C LEU A 491 -15.16 13.35 -5.38
N HIS A 492 -14.61 12.48 -6.23
CA HIS A 492 -13.92 11.27 -5.79
C HIS A 492 -12.62 11.61 -5.06
N ALA A 493 -11.81 12.50 -5.63
CA ALA A 493 -10.58 12.98 -5.00
C ALA A 493 -10.86 13.74 -3.68
N ALA A 494 -11.92 14.57 -3.63
CA ALA A 494 -12.31 15.27 -2.41
C ALA A 494 -12.71 14.30 -1.29
N LEU A 495 -13.48 13.25 -1.61
CA LEU A 495 -13.87 12.21 -0.65
C LEU A 495 -12.64 11.44 -0.13
N ALA A 496 -11.72 11.07 -1.03
CA ALA A 496 -10.46 10.41 -0.67
C ALA A 496 -9.58 11.31 0.23
N ALA A 497 -9.56 12.63 0.00
CA ALA A 497 -8.80 13.57 0.81
C ALA A 497 -9.37 13.73 2.24
N VAL A 498 -10.70 13.72 2.40
CA VAL A 498 -11.34 13.69 3.73
C VAL A 498 -10.97 12.40 4.46
N ARG A 499 -11.07 11.24 3.79
CA ARG A 499 -10.67 9.95 4.34
C ARG A 499 -9.22 9.94 4.83
N ALA A 500 -8.27 10.33 3.97
CA ALA A 500 -6.85 10.36 4.33
C ALA A 500 -6.56 11.29 5.51
N THR A 501 -7.28 12.41 5.62
CA THR A 501 -7.11 13.34 6.75
C THR A 501 -7.68 12.75 8.05
N ALA A 502 -8.80 12.04 7.99
CA ALA A 502 -9.37 11.34 9.16
C ALA A 502 -8.49 10.16 9.62
N GLU A 503 -7.84 9.43 8.70
CA GLU A 503 -6.83 8.42 9.01
C GLU A 503 -5.63 9.02 9.76
N GLN A 504 -5.14 10.19 9.31
CA GLN A 504 -4.06 10.93 9.98
C GLN A 504 -4.46 11.40 11.39
N MET A 505 -5.70 11.87 11.56
CA MET A 505 -6.22 12.27 12.87
C MET A 505 -6.28 11.11 13.86
N LEU A 506 -6.77 9.95 13.42
CA LEU A 506 -6.88 8.77 14.27
C LEU A 506 -5.48 8.29 14.71
N ALA A 507 -4.51 8.24 13.78
CA ALA A 507 -3.14 7.87 14.09
C ALA A 507 -2.48 8.83 15.10
N GLU A 508 -2.73 10.14 15.00
CA GLU A 508 -2.22 11.11 15.97
C GLU A 508 -2.86 10.89 17.35
N PHE A 509 -4.18 10.63 17.41
CA PHE A 509 -4.87 10.36 18.68
C PHE A 509 -4.32 9.10 19.37
N GLU A 510 -4.06 8.04 18.61
CA GLU A 510 -3.42 6.82 19.12
C GLU A 510 -1.99 7.07 19.62
N ALA A 511 -1.20 7.85 18.88
CA ALA A 511 0.17 8.19 19.27
C ALA A 511 0.21 9.01 20.56
N VAL A 512 -0.67 10.00 20.70
CA VAL A 512 -0.80 10.80 21.93
C VAL A 512 -1.19 9.89 23.10
N ARG A 513 -2.22 9.05 22.95
CA ARG A 513 -2.64 8.11 24.01
C ARG A 513 -1.51 7.18 24.45
N ALA A 514 -0.76 6.63 23.51
CA ALA A 514 0.36 5.73 23.81
C ALA A 514 1.47 6.45 24.60
N LEU A 515 1.83 7.67 24.20
CA LEU A 515 2.86 8.47 24.88
C LEU A 515 2.39 8.92 26.27
N THR A 516 1.12 9.32 26.42
CA THR A 516 0.53 9.67 27.72
C THR A 516 0.52 8.46 28.66
N ALA A 517 0.13 7.28 28.19
CA ALA A 517 0.16 6.05 28.99
C ALA A 517 1.59 5.71 29.43
N GLN A 518 2.56 5.77 28.51
CA GLN A 518 3.96 5.54 28.81
C GLN A 518 4.50 6.52 29.88
N ALA A 519 4.11 7.79 29.82
CA ALA A 519 4.51 8.79 30.80
C ALA A 519 3.86 8.55 32.17
N ALA A 520 2.58 8.15 32.20
CA ALA A 520 1.87 7.80 33.42
C ALA A 520 2.47 6.56 34.11
N ASP A 521 2.80 5.52 33.34
CA ASP A 521 3.43 4.29 33.85
C ASP A 521 4.82 4.57 34.45
N ALA A 522 5.62 5.40 33.77
CA ALA A 522 6.93 5.81 34.25
C ALA A 522 6.85 6.62 35.55
N LEU A 523 5.88 7.53 35.66
CA LEU A 523 5.60 8.28 36.88
C LEU A 523 5.14 7.37 38.03
N ALA A 524 4.25 6.41 37.75
CA ALA A 524 3.78 5.46 38.75
C ALA A 524 4.91 4.57 39.30
N GLU A 525 5.82 4.12 38.43
CA GLU A 525 6.99 3.32 38.84
C GLU A 525 8.00 4.14 39.65
N ALA A 526 8.27 5.38 39.25
CA ALA A 526 9.10 6.29 40.03
C ALA A 526 8.49 6.60 41.40
N GLY A 527 7.16 6.77 41.46
CA GLY A 527 6.38 6.89 42.70
C GLY A 527 6.59 5.70 43.64
N ARG A 528 6.47 4.47 43.13
CA ARG A 528 6.72 3.23 43.91
C ARG A 528 8.15 3.16 44.43
N THR A 529 9.13 3.48 43.58
CA THR A 529 10.56 3.47 43.92
C THR A 529 10.89 4.49 45.01
N VAL A 530 10.43 5.73 44.86
CA VAL A 530 10.61 6.81 45.86
C VAL A 530 9.95 6.43 47.18
N ALA A 531 8.71 5.95 47.17
CA ALA A 531 8.01 5.54 48.39
C ALA A 531 8.76 4.42 49.14
N GLY A 532 9.31 3.44 48.41
CA GLY A 532 10.15 2.38 48.98
C GLY A 532 11.44 2.92 49.61
N LEU A 533 12.14 3.80 48.89
CA LEU A 533 13.39 4.42 49.35
C LEU A 533 13.18 5.26 50.62
N LEU A 534 12.14 6.09 50.65
CA LEU A 534 11.78 6.91 51.81
C LEU A 534 11.44 6.06 53.04
N ARG A 535 10.74 4.93 52.86
CA ARG A 535 10.40 4.02 53.96
C ARG A 535 11.66 3.40 54.58
N ARG A 536 12.60 2.94 53.76
CA ARG A 536 13.87 2.36 54.21
C ARG A 536 14.73 3.36 54.97
N ILE A 537 14.90 4.56 54.43
CA ILE A 537 15.75 5.62 55.02
C ILE A 537 15.19 6.14 56.36
N ARG A 538 13.86 6.09 56.56
CA ARG A 538 13.20 6.43 57.82
C ARG A 538 13.26 5.30 58.86
N GLY A 539 13.23 4.03 58.43
CA GLY A 539 13.11 2.87 59.33
C GLY A 539 14.44 2.30 59.85
N GLU A 540 15.54 2.46 59.11
CA GLU A 540 16.83 1.85 59.46
C GLU A 540 17.83 2.91 59.96
N ALA A 541 18.59 2.57 61.00
CA ALA A 541 19.69 3.40 61.50
C ALA A 541 21.03 2.95 60.88
N PRO A 542 21.71 3.79 60.08
CA PRO A 542 22.99 3.43 59.47
C PRO A 542 24.08 3.14 60.51
N ALA A 543 24.90 2.12 60.27
CA ALA A 543 25.96 1.68 61.19
C ALA A 543 27.26 2.50 61.07
N GLY A 544 27.49 3.17 59.93
CA GLY A 544 28.74 3.88 59.64
C GLY A 544 28.61 4.95 58.54
N ALA A 545 29.68 5.69 58.30
CA ALA A 545 29.71 6.80 57.33
C ALA A 545 29.40 6.36 55.88
N GLU A 546 29.84 5.17 55.46
CA GLU A 546 29.60 4.63 54.11
C GLU A 546 28.11 4.39 53.83
N GLU A 547 27.36 3.97 54.84
CA GLU A 547 25.92 3.70 54.70
C GLU A 547 25.10 4.99 54.67
N TRP A 548 25.56 6.05 55.34
CA TRP A 548 25.00 7.41 55.18
C TRP A 548 25.24 7.96 53.78
N ILE A 549 26.45 7.76 53.24
CA ILE A 549 26.82 8.16 51.87
C ILE A 549 25.93 7.46 50.84
N ALA A 550 25.78 6.13 50.95
CA ALA A 550 24.97 5.33 50.03
C ALA A 550 23.51 5.80 49.98
N ARG A 551 22.90 6.10 51.13
CA ARG A 551 21.50 6.56 51.22
C ARG A 551 21.28 7.93 50.59
N ILE A 552 22.23 8.86 50.75
CA ILE A 552 22.17 10.19 50.13
C ILE A 552 22.36 10.09 48.61
N ALA A 553 23.27 9.22 48.16
CA ALA A 553 23.50 8.94 46.74
C ALA A 553 22.25 8.37 46.05
N GLU A 554 21.54 7.46 46.70
CA GLU A 554 20.29 6.89 46.19
C GLU A 554 19.17 7.92 46.08
N LEU A 555 19.03 8.81 47.07
CA LEU A 555 18.05 9.91 47.03
C LEU A 555 18.37 10.91 45.91
N ARG A 556 19.65 11.27 45.71
CA ARG A 556 20.07 12.14 44.60
C ARG A 556 19.85 11.47 43.22
N ARG A 557 20.07 10.16 43.11
CA ARG A 557 19.75 9.39 41.89
C ARG A 557 18.25 9.40 41.61
N ALA A 558 17.41 9.19 42.63
CA ALA A 558 15.95 9.31 42.48
C ALA A 558 15.52 10.71 42.05
N GLN A 559 16.16 11.76 42.60
CA GLN A 559 15.93 13.15 42.21
C GLN A 559 16.30 13.40 40.73
N GLY A 560 17.45 12.91 40.27
CA GLY A 560 17.86 13.02 38.86
C GLY A 560 16.95 12.26 37.90
N HIS A 561 16.43 11.11 38.31
CA HIS A 561 15.44 10.36 37.54
C HIS A 561 14.13 11.15 37.38
N LEU A 562 13.67 11.84 38.42
CA LEU A 562 12.46 12.68 38.37
C LEU A 562 12.61 13.87 37.41
N VAL A 563 13.79 14.49 37.34
CA VAL A 563 14.10 15.53 36.34
C VAL A 563 14.00 14.98 34.91
N THR A 564 14.42 13.73 34.71
CA THR A 564 14.29 13.06 33.41
C THR A 564 12.83 12.85 33.03
N LEU A 565 11.97 12.50 34.00
CA LEU A 565 10.53 12.36 33.79
C LEU A 565 9.85 13.69 33.44
N THR A 566 10.36 14.83 33.96
CA THR A 566 9.89 16.16 33.54
C THR A 566 10.14 16.44 32.05
N GLY A 567 11.13 15.79 31.45
CA GLY A 567 11.43 15.88 30.02
C GLY A 567 10.62 14.94 29.13
N MET A 568 9.78 14.06 29.70
CA MET A 568 8.94 13.15 28.93
C MET A 568 7.72 13.88 28.36
N ARG A 569 7.42 13.61 27.10
CA ARG A 569 6.25 14.18 26.39
C ARG A 569 4.96 13.69 27.04
N TYR A 570 4.01 14.61 27.29
CA TYR A 570 2.73 14.35 27.97
C TYR A 570 2.82 13.85 29.43
N ALA A 571 3.97 14.02 30.10
CA ALA A 571 4.10 13.70 31.52
C ALA A 571 3.33 14.71 32.41
N ASP A 572 2.74 14.22 33.50
CA ASP A 572 2.15 15.05 34.54
C ASP A 572 3.27 15.74 35.34
N THR A 573 3.67 16.92 34.87
CA THR A 573 4.75 17.71 35.46
C THR A 573 4.41 18.16 36.88
N GLY A 574 3.13 18.39 37.21
CA GLY A 574 2.70 18.75 38.55
C GLY A 574 2.92 17.61 39.55
N ALA A 575 2.56 16.39 39.17
CA ALA A 575 2.81 15.20 39.99
C ALA A 575 4.31 14.89 40.13
N VAL A 576 5.10 15.07 39.06
CA VAL A 576 6.56 14.93 39.10
C VAL A 576 7.19 15.96 40.05
N GLU A 577 6.77 17.23 40.01
CA GLU A 577 7.24 18.28 40.90
C GLU A 577 6.91 17.99 42.37
N ALA A 578 5.71 17.48 42.66
CA ALA A 578 5.32 17.07 44.01
C ALA A 578 6.22 15.95 44.54
N LEU A 579 6.48 14.92 43.73
CA LEU A 579 7.35 13.81 44.12
C LEU A 579 8.82 14.26 44.28
N ALA A 580 9.29 15.19 43.44
CA ALA A 580 10.63 15.77 43.54
C ALA A 580 10.80 16.60 44.82
N ALA A 581 9.76 17.32 45.26
CA ALA A 581 9.77 18.04 46.53
C ALA A 581 9.88 17.09 47.74
N GLU A 582 9.19 15.94 47.70
CA GLU A 582 9.31 14.91 48.75
C GLU A 582 10.73 14.35 48.84
N VAL A 583 11.35 14.01 47.70
CA VAL A 583 12.73 13.52 47.66
C VAL A 583 13.71 14.58 48.15
N ALA A 584 13.55 15.84 47.75
CA ALA A 584 14.42 16.94 48.21
C ALA A 584 14.36 17.14 49.73
N SER A 585 13.16 17.07 50.33
CA SER A 585 12.98 17.11 51.79
C SER A 585 13.67 15.93 52.49
N ALA A 586 13.60 14.74 51.90
CA ALA A 586 14.28 13.56 52.41
C ALA A 586 15.81 13.66 52.32
N VAL A 587 16.35 14.25 51.25
CA VAL A 587 17.80 14.54 51.13
C VAL A 587 18.25 15.46 52.28
N GLY A 588 17.53 16.56 52.51
CA GLY A 588 17.87 17.52 53.58
C GLY A 588 17.86 16.89 54.97
N SER A 589 16.77 16.20 55.33
CA SER A 589 16.66 15.54 56.65
C SER A 589 17.67 14.40 56.85
N THR A 590 18.02 13.67 55.79
CA THR A 590 19.05 12.61 55.83
C THR A 590 20.45 13.22 55.99
N ALA A 591 20.73 14.32 55.31
CA ALA A 591 21.99 15.06 55.40
C ALA A 591 22.25 15.62 56.81
N GLU A 592 21.22 16.20 57.45
CA GLU A 592 21.32 16.68 58.83
C GLU A 592 21.65 15.56 59.83
N ARG A 593 20.97 14.41 59.70
CA ARG A 593 21.22 13.22 60.53
C ARG A 593 22.63 12.65 60.29
N ALA A 594 23.07 12.61 59.04
CA ALA A 594 24.43 12.19 58.69
C ALA A 594 25.47 13.13 59.31
N MET A 595 25.29 14.45 59.24
CA MET A 595 26.21 15.43 59.85
C MET A 595 26.32 15.27 61.37
N ALA A 596 25.21 14.98 62.06
CA ALA A 596 25.25 14.69 63.50
C ALA A 596 26.11 13.46 63.83
N PHE A 597 26.07 12.43 62.99
CA PHE A 597 26.88 11.21 63.14
C PHE A 597 28.36 11.43 62.78
N LEU A 598 28.64 12.14 61.68
CA LEU A 598 29.99 12.34 61.12
C LEU A 598 30.89 13.25 61.98
N ARG A 599 30.32 13.97 62.94
CA ARG A 599 31.09 14.77 63.92
C ARG A 599 31.92 13.93 64.89
N ARG A 600 31.58 12.66 65.10
CA ARG A 600 32.31 11.78 66.01
C ARG A 600 33.75 11.59 65.52
N ALA A 601 34.68 11.46 66.46
CA ALA A 601 36.10 11.30 66.15
C ALA A 601 36.41 9.98 65.42
N ASP A 602 35.60 8.95 65.64
CA ASP A 602 35.71 7.60 65.08
C ASP A 602 34.94 7.40 63.75
N ALA A 603 34.20 8.42 63.29
CA ALA A 603 33.25 8.26 62.19
C ALA A 603 33.89 7.87 60.84
N PHE A 604 35.16 8.21 60.64
CA PHE A 604 35.90 7.96 59.39
C PHE A 604 36.99 6.88 59.53
N ASP A 605 37.14 6.26 60.70
CA ASP A 605 38.18 5.24 60.96
C ASP A 605 38.05 4.05 60.01
N GLY A 606 36.81 3.63 59.72
CA GLY A 606 36.51 2.60 58.73
C GLY A 606 36.96 2.98 57.32
N CYS A 607 36.64 4.21 56.88
CA CYS A 607 37.05 4.71 55.57
C CYS A 607 38.59 4.83 55.45
N ALA A 608 39.27 5.22 56.53
CA ALA A 608 40.73 5.31 56.57
C ALA A 608 41.42 3.94 56.56
N ALA A 609 40.86 2.94 57.26
CA ALA A 609 41.35 1.56 57.21
C ALA A 609 41.20 0.96 55.80
N GLU A 610 40.09 1.28 55.15
CA GLU A 610 39.76 0.79 53.82
C GLU A 610 40.59 1.45 52.71
N ALA A 611 40.88 2.75 52.83
CA ALA A 611 41.82 3.43 51.94
C ALA A 611 43.24 2.81 52.01
N ARG A 612 43.67 2.35 53.20
CA ARG A 612 44.94 1.62 53.37
C ARG A 612 44.89 0.23 52.72
N ARG A 613 43.81 -0.54 52.95
CA ARG A 613 43.60 -1.85 52.29
C ARG A 613 43.67 -1.74 50.77
N LEU A 614 43.01 -0.72 50.20
CA LEU A 614 43.00 -0.46 48.76
C LEU A 614 44.38 -0.03 48.22
N ALA A 615 45.15 0.72 49.01
CA ALA A 615 46.52 1.08 48.65
C ALA A 615 47.45 -0.15 48.63
N ASP A 616 47.35 -1.03 49.62
CA ASP A 616 48.14 -2.27 49.69
C ASP A 616 47.75 -3.25 48.57
N ALA A 617 46.44 -3.38 48.31
CA ALA A 617 45.94 -4.19 47.20
C ALA A 617 46.40 -3.65 45.83
N ALA A 618 46.53 -2.33 45.66
CA ALA A 618 46.99 -1.73 44.41
C ALA A 618 48.47 -2.07 44.07
N GLU A 619 49.32 -2.32 45.08
CA GLU A 619 50.71 -2.73 44.87
C GLU A 619 50.85 -4.23 44.56
N ALA A 620 49.91 -5.05 45.05
CA ALA A 620 49.94 -6.50 44.88
C ALA A 620 49.35 -7.00 43.54
N VAL A 621 48.75 -6.11 42.74
CA VAL A 621 48.13 -6.47 41.45
C VAL A 621 49.18 -6.93 40.43
N THR A 622 48.92 -8.07 39.80
CA THR A 622 49.84 -8.72 38.84
C THR A 622 49.36 -8.69 37.40
N THR A 623 48.07 -8.41 37.16
CA THR A 623 47.50 -8.27 35.81
C THR A 623 46.64 -7.01 35.69
N ALA A 624 46.48 -6.46 34.49
CA ALA A 624 45.62 -5.28 34.31
C ALA A 624 44.14 -5.57 34.62
N ALA A 625 43.69 -6.82 34.44
CA ALA A 625 42.33 -7.26 34.75
C ALA A 625 42.03 -7.24 36.26
N GLU A 626 43.01 -7.59 37.10
CA GLU A 626 42.91 -7.51 38.57
C GLU A 626 42.83 -6.07 39.08
N ALA A 627 43.36 -5.09 38.32
CA ALA A 627 43.33 -3.67 38.69
C ALA A 627 41.93 -3.03 38.57
N GLU A 628 41.09 -3.52 37.66
CA GLU A 628 39.83 -2.87 37.29
C GLU A 628 38.73 -2.95 38.37
N PRO A 629 38.46 -4.10 39.02
CA PRO A 629 37.56 -4.16 40.17
C PRO A 629 38.01 -3.24 41.31
N LEU A 630 39.33 -3.17 41.54
CA LEU A 630 39.93 -2.32 42.57
C LEU A 630 39.79 -0.83 42.23
N ARG A 631 39.92 -0.47 40.95
CA ARG A 631 39.73 0.90 40.45
C ARG A 631 38.30 1.38 40.67
N ARG A 632 37.32 0.54 40.32
CA ARG A 632 35.90 0.86 40.56
C ARG A 632 35.58 0.99 42.05
N GLU A 633 36.20 0.17 42.88
CA GLU A 633 36.04 0.27 44.34
C GLU A 633 36.61 1.58 44.88
N VAL A 634 37.82 1.98 44.44
CA VAL A 634 38.43 3.27 44.81
C VAL A 634 37.62 4.45 44.28
N GLU A 635 37.16 4.42 43.02
CA GLU A 635 36.35 5.47 42.41
C GLU A 635 34.98 5.63 43.08
N GLY A 636 34.30 4.53 43.37
CA GLY A 636 33.02 4.55 44.07
C GLY A 636 33.12 5.19 45.46
N ARG A 637 34.21 4.91 46.18
CA ARG A 637 34.49 5.52 47.49
C ARG A 637 34.87 7.00 47.40
N VAL A 638 35.62 7.40 46.36
CA VAL A 638 35.94 8.82 46.08
C VAL A 638 34.68 9.61 45.72
N LEU A 639 33.83 9.09 44.83
CA LEU A 639 32.55 9.69 44.47
C LEU A 639 31.63 9.84 45.68
N GLY A 640 31.51 8.79 46.50
CA GLY A 640 30.70 8.86 47.71
C GLY A 640 31.17 9.94 48.71
N LEU A 641 32.48 10.13 48.86
CA LEU A 641 33.04 11.19 49.72
C LEU A 641 32.93 12.60 49.10
N GLN A 642 32.95 12.71 47.78
CA GLN A 642 32.68 13.97 47.07
C GLN A 642 31.21 14.40 47.22
N GLU A 643 30.27 13.47 47.05
CA GLU A 643 28.85 13.72 47.31
C GLU A 643 28.61 14.16 48.77
N LEU A 644 29.31 13.53 49.73
CA LEU A 644 29.27 13.92 51.13
C LEU A 644 29.86 15.33 51.36
N THR A 645 30.93 15.69 50.64
CA THR A 645 31.56 17.02 50.69
C THR A 645 30.61 18.10 50.17
N GLU A 646 29.92 17.85 49.05
CA GLU A 646 28.91 18.76 48.50
C GLU A 646 27.72 18.93 49.45
N VAL A 647 27.25 17.85 50.05
CA VAL A 647 26.14 17.85 51.02
C VAL A 647 26.55 18.60 52.30
N ALA A 648 27.76 18.36 52.81
CA ALA A 648 28.30 19.08 53.96
C ALA A 648 28.54 20.57 53.66
N SER A 649 28.87 20.92 52.42
CA SER A 649 29.07 22.31 51.98
C SER A 649 27.76 23.07 51.75
N GLY A 650 26.72 22.39 51.26
CA GLY A 650 25.40 22.97 50.95
C GLY A 650 24.45 23.09 52.14
N LEU A 651 24.77 22.51 53.30
CA LEU A 651 24.02 22.73 54.55
C LEU A 651 24.36 24.13 55.11
N GLU A 652 23.49 25.10 54.86
CA GLU A 652 23.63 26.49 55.36
C GLU A 652 23.29 26.64 56.86
N THR A 653 22.62 25.66 57.45
CA THR A 653 22.12 25.69 58.84
C THR A 653 22.89 24.72 59.73
N GLY A 654 23.93 25.19 60.43
CA GLY A 654 24.72 24.38 61.37
C GLY A 654 25.97 25.07 61.90
N ASP A 655 26.58 24.48 62.94
CA ASP A 655 27.85 24.93 63.57
C ASP A 655 29.00 24.97 62.53
N PRO A 656 29.50 26.17 62.16
CA PRO A 656 30.56 26.31 61.16
C PRO A 656 31.86 25.59 61.53
N ALA A 657 32.17 25.46 62.83
CA ALA A 657 33.36 24.79 63.32
C ALA A 657 33.25 23.27 63.18
N GLY A 658 32.08 22.70 63.53
CA GLY A 658 31.78 21.28 63.31
C GLY A 658 31.81 20.90 61.83
N ARG A 659 31.33 21.77 60.94
CA ARG A 659 31.38 21.56 59.47
C ARG A 659 32.81 21.57 58.94
N ALA A 660 33.64 22.53 59.38
CA ALA A 660 35.05 22.58 58.98
C ALA A 660 35.82 21.32 59.40
N ALA A 661 35.58 20.83 60.62
CA ALA A 661 36.22 19.60 61.12
C ALA A 661 35.81 18.33 60.35
N VAL A 662 34.54 18.25 59.89
CA VAL A 662 34.08 17.15 59.04
C VAL A 662 34.70 17.24 57.65
N LEU A 663 34.77 18.44 57.04
CA LEU A 663 35.41 18.66 55.74
C LEU A 663 36.91 18.35 55.76
N GLU A 664 37.61 18.69 56.84
CA GLU A 664 39.03 18.37 57.04
C GLU A 664 39.27 16.85 57.07
N ARG A 665 38.47 16.11 57.86
CA ARG A 665 38.54 14.63 57.92
C ARG A 665 38.18 13.97 56.58
N ILE A 666 37.20 14.50 55.87
CA ILE A 666 36.89 14.03 54.51
C ILE A 666 38.08 14.29 53.57
N GLY A 667 38.72 15.45 53.69
CA GLY A 667 39.92 15.81 52.94
C GLY A 667 41.09 14.84 53.18
N GLU A 668 41.31 14.42 54.42
CA GLU A 668 42.33 13.43 54.78
C GLU A 668 42.07 12.06 54.14
N VAL A 669 40.83 11.55 54.23
CA VAL A 669 40.44 10.26 53.63
C VAL A 669 40.47 10.32 52.10
N LEU A 670 39.99 11.42 51.50
CA LEU A 670 40.10 11.67 50.06
C LEU A 670 41.57 11.74 49.62
N GLY A 671 42.46 12.32 50.43
CA GLY A 671 43.90 12.32 50.20
C GLY A 671 44.47 10.91 50.13
N ALA A 672 44.11 10.04 51.08
CA ALA A 672 44.54 8.64 51.11
C ALA A 672 44.00 7.82 49.92
N LEU A 673 42.71 7.98 49.57
CA LEU A 673 42.11 7.30 48.41
C LEU A 673 42.69 7.80 47.09
N ASN A 674 43.01 9.09 46.97
CA ASN A 674 43.68 9.64 45.79
C ASN A 674 45.10 9.10 45.62
N GLN A 675 45.83 8.90 46.72
CA GLN A 675 47.14 8.24 46.69
C GLN A 675 47.02 6.76 46.26
N ALA A 676 46.04 6.02 46.79
CA ALA A 676 45.75 4.66 46.37
C ALA A 676 45.41 4.58 44.87
N ARG A 677 44.56 5.51 44.38
CA ARG A 677 44.21 5.64 42.97
C ARG A 677 45.44 5.91 42.09
N ALA A 678 46.31 6.83 42.50
CA ALA A 678 47.51 7.18 41.73
C ALA A 678 48.50 6.00 41.64
N ARG A 679 48.67 5.24 42.73
CA ARG A 679 49.48 4.01 42.73
C ARG A 679 48.88 2.93 41.82
N LEU A 680 47.58 2.68 41.95
CA LEU A 680 46.84 1.73 41.11
C LEU A 680 46.93 2.09 39.62
N GLU A 681 46.73 3.36 39.27
CA GLU A 681 46.81 3.81 37.87
C GLU A 681 48.22 3.74 37.28
N THR A 682 49.25 3.92 38.11
CA THR A 682 50.65 3.77 37.68
C THR A 682 50.96 2.29 37.42
N ARG A 683 50.62 1.42 38.37
CA ARG A 683 50.81 -0.03 38.24
C ARG A 683 50.01 -0.64 37.09
N ARG A 684 48.76 -0.20 36.90
CA ARG A 684 47.89 -0.61 35.78
C ARG A 684 48.47 -0.19 34.43
N ARG A 685 49.04 1.02 34.32
CA ARG A 685 49.68 1.48 33.07
C ARG A 685 50.91 0.64 32.70
N GLU A 686 51.72 0.26 33.68
CA GLU A 686 52.88 -0.62 33.47
C GLU A 686 52.44 -2.01 32.97
N LEU A 687 51.48 -2.64 33.66
CA LEU A 687 50.94 -3.96 33.30
C LEU A 687 50.22 -3.96 31.95
N LEU A 688 49.41 -2.94 31.67
CA LEU A 688 48.75 -2.78 30.37
C LEU A 688 49.74 -2.60 29.23
N HIS A 689 50.85 -1.90 29.46
CA HIS A 689 51.84 -1.70 28.41
C HIS A 689 52.51 -3.03 28.02
N GLU A 690 52.85 -3.87 29.00
CA GLU A 690 53.46 -5.18 28.77
C GLU A 690 52.47 -6.21 28.17
N GLU A 691 51.24 -6.26 28.68
CA GLU A 691 50.19 -7.18 28.19
C GLU A 691 49.69 -6.80 26.80
N SER A 692 49.48 -5.50 26.53
CA SER A 692 48.93 -5.01 25.26
C SER A 692 49.91 -5.12 24.10
N ALA A 693 51.22 -5.19 24.35
CA ALA A 693 52.23 -5.26 23.28
C ALA A 693 52.19 -6.60 22.52
N ALA A 694 52.04 -7.71 23.23
CA ALA A 694 51.93 -9.04 22.62
C ALA A 694 50.58 -9.23 21.91
N GLU A 695 49.50 -8.73 22.51
CA GLU A 695 48.15 -8.77 21.93
C GLU A 695 48.05 -7.90 20.67
N PHE A 696 48.57 -6.67 20.70
CA PHE A 696 48.61 -5.77 19.55
C PHE A 696 49.36 -6.39 18.38
N ALA A 697 50.50 -7.04 18.62
CA ALA A 697 51.27 -7.69 17.55
C ALA A 697 50.49 -8.81 16.84
N ALA A 698 49.71 -9.61 17.59
CA ALA A 698 48.87 -10.67 17.02
C ALA A 698 47.67 -10.11 16.24
N GLU A 699 46.95 -9.14 16.82
CA GLU A 699 45.76 -8.53 16.22
C GLU A 699 46.10 -7.68 14.99
N PHE A 700 47.21 -6.93 15.03
CA PHE A 700 47.70 -6.14 13.90
C PHE A 700 48.09 -7.04 12.71
N ALA A 701 48.70 -8.20 12.98
CA ALA A 701 49.05 -9.18 11.95
C ALA A 701 47.80 -9.82 11.32
N LEU A 702 46.80 -10.19 12.14
CA LEU A 702 45.54 -10.76 11.67
C LEU A 702 44.75 -9.77 10.81
N LEU A 703 44.68 -8.50 11.23
CA LEU A 703 44.01 -7.43 10.48
C LEU A 703 44.65 -7.22 9.09
N GLY A 704 45.99 -7.28 9.01
CA GLY A 704 46.70 -7.24 7.73
C GLY A 704 46.36 -8.42 6.81
N GLN A 705 46.20 -9.63 7.36
CA GLN A 705 45.78 -10.81 6.59
C GLN A 705 44.33 -10.69 6.11
N LEU A 706 43.42 -10.23 6.97
CA LEU A 706 42.01 -10.01 6.62
C LEU A 706 41.85 -8.95 5.53
N ALA A 707 42.60 -7.84 5.64
CA ALA A 707 42.62 -6.81 4.60
C ALA A 707 43.06 -7.35 3.25
N THR A 708 44.12 -8.17 3.24
CA THR A 708 44.62 -8.82 2.02
C THR A 708 43.58 -9.78 1.42
N GLY A 709 42.94 -10.61 2.25
CA GLY A 709 41.90 -11.55 1.81
C GLY A 709 40.65 -10.85 1.28
N ALA A 710 40.20 -9.80 1.96
CA ALA A 710 39.04 -9.01 1.55
C ALA A 710 39.27 -8.27 0.23
N LEU A 711 40.49 -7.77 0.01
CA LEU A 711 40.87 -7.09 -1.23
C LEU A 711 40.93 -8.06 -2.42
N ALA A 712 41.36 -9.31 -2.18
CA ALA A 712 41.33 -10.38 -3.18
C ALA A 712 39.90 -10.86 -3.51
N ALA A 713 39.01 -10.93 -2.50
CA ALA A 713 37.63 -11.38 -2.65
C ALA A 713 36.70 -10.33 -3.28
N ALA A 714 37.06 -9.05 -3.28
CA ALA A 714 36.26 -7.98 -3.87
C ALA A 714 36.31 -8.03 -5.42
N GLY A 715 35.22 -8.49 -6.01
CA GLY A 715 35.04 -8.65 -7.46
C GLY A 715 34.29 -7.48 -8.11
N THR A 716 33.61 -6.64 -7.32
CA THR A 716 32.88 -5.45 -7.80
C THR A 716 33.26 -4.17 -7.05
N PRO A 717 33.06 -2.98 -7.65
CA PRO A 717 33.28 -1.70 -6.97
C PRO A 717 32.49 -1.56 -5.65
N GLY A 718 31.24 -2.04 -5.62
CA GLY A 718 30.40 -2.02 -4.41
C GLY A 718 30.88 -3.00 -3.33
N GLU A 719 31.40 -4.17 -3.73
CA GLU A 719 32.05 -5.10 -2.79
C GLU A 719 33.34 -4.52 -2.21
N CYS A 720 34.11 -3.74 -2.98
CA CYS A 720 35.26 -3.01 -2.45
C CYS A 720 34.83 -2.04 -1.34
N ASP A 721 33.78 -1.25 -1.57
CA ASP A 721 33.28 -0.31 -0.57
C ASP A 721 32.71 -1.03 0.67
N ALA A 722 31.99 -2.15 0.48
CA ALA A 722 31.43 -2.94 1.57
C ALA A 722 32.50 -3.68 2.41
N GLN A 723 33.53 -4.25 1.76
CA GLN A 723 34.66 -4.86 2.46
C GLN A 723 35.49 -3.82 3.20
N LEU A 724 35.74 -2.66 2.58
CA LEU A 724 36.44 -1.55 3.23
C LEU A 724 35.67 -1.04 4.44
N ALA A 725 34.35 -0.83 4.33
CA ALA A 725 33.52 -0.41 5.47
C ALA A 725 33.58 -1.41 6.64
N ARG A 726 33.51 -2.71 6.36
CA ARG A 726 33.67 -3.75 7.40
C ARG A 726 35.03 -3.71 8.06
N LEU A 727 36.09 -3.56 7.27
CA LEU A 727 37.45 -3.45 7.80
C LEU A 727 37.63 -2.17 8.61
N LEU A 728 37.06 -1.04 8.18
CA LEU A 728 37.13 0.22 8.92
C LEU A 728 36.48 0.13 10.29
N VAL A 729 35.35 -0.59 10.43
CA VAL A 729 34.75 -0.88 11.74
C VAL A 729 35.67 -1.73 12.61
N GLN A 730 36.33 -2.75 12.05
CA GLN A 730 37.33 -3.54 12.78
C GLN A 730 38.55 -2.70 13.19
N TRP A 731 38.96 -1.76 12.33
CA TRP A 731 40.02 -0.79 12.62
C TRP A 731 39.62 0.17 13.74
N GLU A 732 38.41 0.73 13.70
CA GLU A 732 37.89 1.61 14.76
C GLU A 732 37.78 0.86 16.09
N ASN A 733 37.37 -0.41 16.08
CA ASN A 733 37.35 -1.25 17.27
C ASN A 733 38.76 -1.46 17.84
N LEU A 734 39.77 -1.70 16.99
CA LEU A 734 41.16 -1.85 17.42
C LEU A 734 41.79 -0.50 17.85
N GLU A 735 41.49 0.59 17.16
CA GLU A 735 41.91 1.95 17.53
C GLU A 735 41.31 2.35 18.88
N ALA A 736 40.03 2.04 19.12
CA ALA A 736 39.39 2.25 20.42
C ALA A 736 39.99 1.36 21.51
N ARG A 737 40.29 0.09 21.19
CA ARG A 737 40.88 -0.88 22.11
C ARG A 737 42.30 -0.52 22.54
N PHE A 738 43.10 0.04 21.63
CA PHE A 738 44.50 0.45 21.87
C PHE A 738 44.69 1.98 21.97
N ALA A 739 43.61 2.75 22.15
CA ALA A 739 43.61 4.23 22.16
C ALA A 739 44.57 4.85 23.19
N GLY A 740 44.92 4.11 24.25
CA GLY A 740 45.83 4.55 25.30
C GLY A 740 47.33 4.47 24.95
N ASN A 741 47.69 3.94 23.77
CA ASN A 741 49.08 3.83 23.32
C ASN A 741 49.27 4.55 21.97
N GLU A 742 49.92 5.72 22.01
CA GLU A 742 50.15 6.59 20.85
C GLU A 742 50.98 5.91 19.75
N GLU A 743 51.90 5.00 20.11
CA GLU A 743 52.70 4.25 19.15
C GLU A 743 51.84 3.23 18.37
N PHE A 744 50.94 2.53 19.06
CA PHE A 744 50.03 1.55 18.44
C PHE A 744 48.99 2.22 17.55
N THR A 745 48.42 3.34 17.99
CA THR A 745 47.47 4.14 17.20
C THR A 745 48.12 4.76 15.97
N ALA A 746 49.36 5.24 16.06
CA ALA A 746 50.10 5.72 14.88
C ALA A 746 50.29 4.61 13.82
N ARG A 747 50.66 3.39 14.25
CA ARG A 747 50.82 2.23 13.35
C ARG A 747 49.50 1.77 12.74
N LEU A 748 48.39 1.78 13.49
CA LEU A 748 47.06 1.47 12.97
C LEU A 748 46.60 2.50 11.93
N ALA A 749 46.83 3.78 12.18
CA ALA A 749 46.48 4.86 11.26
C ALA A 749 47.25 4.77 9.93
N GLU A 750 48.55 4.47 9.99
CA GLU A 750 49.38 4.25 8.79
C GLU A 750 48.85 3.06 7.97
N LYS A 751 48.58 1.93 8.61
CA LYS A 751 48.07 0.73 7.92
C LYS A 751 46.65 0.95 7.35
N ARG A 752 45.80 1.71 8.04
CA ARG A 752 44.47 2.08 7.57
C ARG A 752 44.53 2.89 6.27
N ALA A 753 45.41 3.88 6.22
CA ALA A 753 45.62 4.69 5.01
C ALA A 753 46.08 3.81 3.83
N GLU A 754 47.07 2.94 4.05
CA GLU A 754 47.56 2.00 3.03
C GLU A 754 46.44 1.10 2.47
N VAL A 755 45.56 0.58 3.33
CA VAL A 755 44.44 -0.28 2.91
C VAL A 755 43.34 0.51 2.19
N GLN A 756 43.02 1.72 2.64
CA GLN A 756 42.06 2.60 1.96
C GLN A 756 42.55 2.94 0.54
N ASP A 757 43.83 3.23 0.37
CA ASP A 757 44.46 3.48 -0.93
C ASP A 757 44.40 2.24 -1.83
N ALA A 758 44.71 1.06 -1.29
CA ALA A 758 44.66 -0.20 -2.02
C ALA A 758 43.23 -0.55 -2.49
N PHE A 759 42.21 -0.38 -1.64
CA PHE A 759 40.80 -0.58 -2.03
C PHE A 759 40.35 0.44 -3.07
N SER A 760 40.82 1.69 -2.98
CA SER A 760 40.53 2.73 -3.97
C SER A 760 41.12 2.40 -5.34
N ALA A 761 42.37 1.93 -5.38
CA ALA A 761 43.03 1.48 -6.61
C ALA A 761 42.34 0.25 -7.22
N ARG A 762 41.94 -0.73 -6.39
CA ARG A 762 41.19 -1.92 -6.83
C ARG A 762 39.83 -1.54 -7.41
N ARG A 763 39.09 -0.66 -6.74
CA ARG A 763 37.80 -0.14 -7.19
C ARG A 763 37.93 0.56 -8.54
N GLN A 764 38.95 1.38 -8.73
CA GLN A 764 39.22 2.04 -9.99
C GLN A 764 39.49 1.02 -11.12
N THR A 765 40.34 0.03 -10.85
CA THR A 765 40.62 -1.05 -11.82
C THR A 765 39.36 -1.81 -12.24
N LEU A 766 38.46 -2.10 -11.29
CA LEU A 766 37.20 -2.78 -11.57
C LEU A 766 36.22 -1.91 -12.37
N ARG A 767 36.16 -0.60 -12.09
CA ARG A 767 35.37 0.37 -12.88
C ARG A 767 35.88 0.46 -14.32
N ASP A 768 37.19 0.56 -14.50
CA ASP A 768 37.81 0.62 -15.83
C ASP A 768 37.57 -0.67 -16.62
N ALA A 769 37.64 -1.83 -15.96
CA ALA A 769 37.31 -3.11 -16.57
C ALA A 769 35.82 -3.21 -16.97
N ALA A 770 34.91 -2.73 -16.14
CA ALA A 770 33.48 -2.68 -16.44
C ALA A 770 33.17 -1.74 -17.61
N ALA A 771 33.78 -0.55 -17.64
CA ALA A 771 33.63 0.43 -18.71
C ALA A 771 34.10 -0.11 -20.07
N ARG A 772 35.28 -0.76 -20.12
CA ARG A 772 35.80 -1.41 -21.35
C ARG A 772 34.89 -2.54 -21.84
N ARG A 773 34.30 -3.32 -20.93
CA ARG A 773 33.33 -4.37 -21.27
C ARG A 773 32.04 -3.78 -21.82
N ALA A 774 31.51 -2.73 -21.20
CA ALA A 774 30.33 -2.01 -21.67
C ALA A 774 30.57 -1.40 -23.07
N GLU A 775 31.71 -0.77 -23.29
CA GLU A 775 32.09 -0.22 -24.60
C GLU A 775 32.18 -1.29 -25.68
N SER A 776 32.85 -2.41 -25.38
CA SER A 776 32.96 -3.54 -26.32
C SER A 776 31.59 -4.14 -26.66
N LEU A 777 30.71 -4.29 -25.65
CA LEU A 777 29.36 -4.81 -25.80
C LEU A 777 28.48 -3.86 -26.63
N ALA A 778 28.54 -2.55 -26.36
CA ALA A 778 27.81 -1.53 -27.12
C ALA A 778 28.25 -1.51 -28.58
N ALA A 779 29.57 -1.50 -28.85
CA ALA A 779 30.11 -1.54 -30.21
C ALA A 779 29.67 -2.80 -30.98
N SER A 780 29.63 -3.95 -30.30
CA SER A 780 29.12 -5.20 -30.88
C SER A 780 27.63 -5.13 -31.17
N ALA A 781 26.82 -4.66 -30.22
CA ALA A 781 25.38 -4.55 -30.38
C ALA A 781 24.99 -3.56 -31.50
N GLN A 782 25.78 -2.50 -31.69
CA GLN A 782 25.59 -1.54 -32.75
C GLN A 782 25.80 -2.12 -34.15
N ARG A 783 26.84 -2.95 -34.35
CA ARG A 783 27.04 -3.67 -35.63
C ARG A 783 25.90 -4.65 -35.92
N VAL A 784 25.40 -5.33 -34.88
CA VAL A 784 24.23 -6.21 -35.02
C VAL A 784 22.99 -5.40 -35.37
N LEU A 785 22.80 -4.24 -34.76
CA LEU A 785 21.68 -3.35 -35.04
C LEU A 785 21.68 -2.84 -36.50
N GLU A 786 22.85 -2.53 -37.06
CA GLU A 786 22.97 -2.19 -38.50
C GLU A 786 22.50 -3.33 -39.41
N THR A 787 22.75 -4.58 -39.00
CA THR A 787 22.26 -5.77 -39.71
C THR A 787 20.74 -5.92 -39.55
N VAL A 788 20.22 -5.65 -38.35
CA VAL A 788 18.77 -5.64 -38.06
C VAL A 788 18.04 -4.62 -38.93
N VAL A 789 18.55 -3.39 -39.02
CA VAL A 789 17.99 -2.32 -39.87
C VAL A 789 17.96 -2.77 -41.33
N ARG A 790 19.09 -3.27 -41.85
CA ARG A 790 19.21 -3.70 -43.24
C ARG A 790 18.23 -4.82 -43.58
N ARG A 791 18.09 -5.81 -42.68
CA ARG A 791 17.14 -6.91 -42.86
C ARG A 791 15.69 -6.43 -42.80
N ALA A 792 15.36 -5.59 -41.82
CA ALA A 792 14.01 -5.06 -41.63
C ALA A 792 13.49 -4.34 -42.88
N CYS A 793 14.31 -3.52 -43.54
CA CYS A 793 13.93 -2.80 -44.76
C CYS A 793 13.69 -3.68 -45.99
N THR A 794 14.06 -4.98 -45.94
CA THR A 794 13.83 -5.92 -47.05
C THR A 794 12.54 -6.72 -46.93
N LEU A 795 11.91 -6.75 -45.75
CA LEU A 795 10.74 -7.58 -45.43
C LEU A 795 9.51 -7.15 -46.24
N ALA A 796 8.66 -8.12 -46.59
CA ALA A 796 7.67 -7.96 -47.66
C ALA A 796 6.42 -7.16 -47.26
N ASP A 797 6.05 -7.17 -45.98
CA ASP A 797 4.84 -6.55 -45.43
C ASP A 797 5.03 -6.17 -43.95
N ASP A 798 4.08 -5.40 -43.41
CA ASP A 798 4.15 -4.87 -42.04
C ASP A 798 4.08 -5.99 -40.98
N ASP A 799 3.37 -7.08 -41.26
CA ASP A 799 3.27 -8.24 -40.36
C ASP A 799 4.61 -8.97 -40.24
N ALA A 800 5.34 -9.11 -41.34
CA ALA A 800 6.70 -9.65 -41.35
C ALA A 800 7.68 -8.74 -40.59
N VAL A 801 7.57 -7.42 -40.73
CA VAL A 801 8.37 -6.45 -39.96
C VAL A 801 8.07 -6.59 -38.46
N ASN A 802 6.80 -6.64 -38.07
CA ASN A 802 6.39 -6.78 -36.68
C ASN A 802 6.80 -8.13 -36.08
N THR A 803 6.73 -9.22 -36.85
CA THR A 803 7.16 -10.56 -36.45
C THR A 803 8.68 -10.61 -36.25
N TYR A 804 9.45 -9.99 -37.13
CA TYR A 804 10.91 -9.90 -37.02
C TYR A 804 11.33 -9.14 -35.75
N PHE A 805 10.74 -7.98 -35.48
CA PHE A 805 11.08 -7.23 -34.26
C PHE A 805 10.55 -7.85 -32.97
N SER A 806 9.54 -8.71 -33.02
CA SER A 806 9.00 -9.38 -31.83
C SER A 806 9.75 -10.66 -31.48
N SER A 807 10.07 -11.50 -32.46
CA SER A 807 10.48 -12.90 -32.23
C SER A 807 11.87 -13.26 -32.75
N ASP A 808 12.54 -12.40 -33.54
CA ASP A 808 13.82 -12.76 -34.14
C ASP A 808 14.96 -12.85 -33.08
N PRO A 809 15.76 -13.93 -33.09
CA PRO A 809 16.86 -14.12 -32.12
C PRO A 809 17.94 -13.03 -32.16
N VAL A 810 18.15 -12.38 -33.30
CA VAL A 810 19.12 -11.28 -33.49
C VAL A 810 18.60 -10.01 -32.85
N VAL A 811 17.30 -9.69 -33.02
CA VAL A 811 16.65 -8.55 -32.34
C VAL A 811 16.61 -8.79 -30.83
N ALA A 812 16.28 -10.00 -30.40
CA ALA A 812 16.37 -10.41 -29.00
C ALA A 812 17.81 -10.31 -28.47
N GLY A 813 18.81 -10.56 -29.31
CA GLY A 813 20.23 -10.38 -29.00
C GLY A 813 20.62 -8.93 -28.72
N VAL A 814 20.07 -7.97 -29.46
CA VAL A 814 20.27 -6.53 -29.20
C VAL A 814 19.60 -6.13 -27.88
N ARG A 815 18.37 -6.61 -27.60
CA ARG A 815 17.69 -6.37 -26.31
C ARG A 815 18.46 -6.95 -25.12
N ARG A 816 18.95 -8.18 -25.23
CA ARG A 816 19.83 -8.79 -24.21
C ARG A 816 21.13 -8.03 -24.00
N SER A 817 21.70 -7.47 -25.08
CA SER A 817 22.89 -6.61 -24.96
C SER A 817 22.57 -5.31 -24.20
N ALA A 818 21.41 -4.70 -24.43
CA ALA A 818 20.94 -3.55 -23.66
C ALA A 818 20.72 -3.90 -22.18
N GLU A 819 20.10 -5.04 -21.87
CA GLU A 819 19.95 -5.53 -20.49
C GLU A 819 21.31 -5.77 -19.81
N ARG A 820 22.26 -6.37 -20.51
CA ARG A 820 23.63 -6.55 -20.01
C ARG A 820 24.37 -5.23 -19.79
N LEU A 821 24.14 -4.21 -20.60
CA LEU A 821 24.67 -2.86 -20.38
C LEU A 821 24.06 -2.21 -19.13
N ARG A 822 22.75 -2.37 -18.89
CA ARG A 822 22.12 -1.96 -17.63
C ARG A 822 22.74 -2.67 -16.42
N ALA A 823 22.97 -3.98 -16.52
CA ALA A 823 23.62 -4.76 -15.47
C ALA A 823 25.10 -4.37 -15.22
N LEU A 824 25.78 -3.82 -16.23
CA LEU A 824 27.15 -3.28 -16.12
C LEU A 824 27.18 -1.82 -15.61
N GLY A 825 26.03 -1.19 -15.37
CA GLY A 825 25.93 0.18 -14.88
C GLY A 825 26.00 1.27 -15.96
N ASP A 826 25.73 0.93 -17.23
CA ASP A 826 25.68 1.87 -18.36
C ASP A 826 24.26 1.95 -18.96
N PRO A 827 23.30 2.57 -18.24
CA PRO A 827 21.91 2.69 -18.70
C PRO A 827 21.78 3.61 -19.92
N VAL A 828 22.67 4.59 -20.08
CA VAL A 828 22.61 5.56 -21.18
C VAL A 828 22.79 4.85 -22.53
N ARG A 829 23.84 4.03 -22.67
CA ARG A 829 24.05 3.25 -23.90
C ARG A 829 23.00 2.16 -24.11
N ALA A 830 22.44 1.62 -23.03
CA ALA A 830 21.33 0.67 -23.12
C ALA A 830 20.05 1.31 -23.69
N GLU A 831 19.72 2.52 -23.24
CA GLU A 831 18.60 3.30 -23.77
C GLU A 831 18.85 3.75 -25.21
N GLU A 832 20.08 4.14 -25.56
CA GLU A 832 20.43 4.46 -26.95
C GLU A 832 20.18 3.27 -27.90
N LEU A 833 20.62 2.06 -27.52
CA LEU A 833 20.36 0.85 -28.31
C LEU A 833 18.86 0.55 -28.42
N THR A 834 18.11 0.72 -27.34
CA THR A 834 16.65 0.50 -27.31
C THR A 834 15.92 1.50 -28.21
N GLY A 835 16.28 2.79 -28.12
CA GLY A 835 15.73 3.86 -28.94
C GLY A 835 16.04 3.67 -30.42
N ARG A 836 17.29 3.31 -30.77
CA ARG A 836 17.66 3.04 -32.16
C ARG A 836 16.99 1.78 -32.73
N LEU A 837 16.72 0.77 -31.91
CA LEU A 837 15.93 -0.39 -32.31
C LEU A 837 14.47 -0.01 -32.62
N ALA A 838 13.88 0.90 -31.84
CA ALA A 838 12.54 1.44 -32.14
C ALA A 838 12.53 2.29 -33.42
N ALA A 839 13.54 3.15 -33.61
CA ALA A 839 13.70 3.94 -34.82
C ALA A 839 13.86 3.05 -36.07
N ALA A 840 14.63 1.96 -35.97
CA ALA A 840 14.79 0.99 -37.04
C ALA A 840 13.47 0.37 -37.51
N ARG A 841 12.56 0.07 -36.57
CA ARG A 841 11.21 -0.46 -36.90
C ARG A 841 10.36 0.56 -37.65
N GLN A 842 10.38 1.81 -37.19
CA GLN A 842 9.63 2.89 -37.84
C GLN A 842 10.14 3.17 -39.26
N GLU A 843 11.46 3.17 -39.45
CA GLU A 843 12.08 3.40 -40.75
C GLU A 843 11.80 2.27 -41.74
N ALA A 844 11.84 1.01 -41.28
CA ALA A 844 11.46 -0.14 -42.11
C ALA A 844 10.00 -0.05 -42.61
N GLY A 845 9.07 0.39 -41.76
CA GLY A 845 7.67 0.60 -42.15
C GLY A 845 7.45 1.79 -43.10
N ARG A 846 8.36 2.79 -43.11
CA ARG A 846 8.34 3.86 -44.13
C ARG A 846 8.86 3.35 -45.47
N ALA A 847 10.03 2.71 -45.49
CA ALA A 847 10.64 2.16 -46.70
C ALA A 847 9.74 1.11 -47.39
N LEU A 848 8.99 0.33 -46.60
CA LEU A 848 8.01 -0.62 -47.13
C LEU A 848 6.85 0.08 -47.87
N ARG A 849 6.30 1.17 -47.31
CA ARG A 849 5.23 1.95 -47.94
C ARG A 849 5.70 2.57 -49.25
N ASP A 850 6.88 3.19 -49.26
CA ASP A 850 7.47 3.77 -50.47
C ASP A 850 7.65 2.71 -51.57
N ARG A 851 8.08 1.50 -51.20
CA ARG A 851 8.24 0.39 -52.15
C ARG A 851 6.89 -0.13 -52.68
N ALA A 852 5.87 -0.22 -51.81
CA ALA A 852 4.54 -0.67 -52.19
C ALA A 852 3.84 0.31 -53.16
N GLU A 853 4.13 1.62 -53.05
CA GLU A 853 3.60 2.63 -53.96
C GLU A 853 4.30 2.68 -55.32
N LEU A 854 5.62 2.41 -55.37
CA LEU A 854 6.45 2.59 -56.57
C LEU A 854 6.61 1.33 -57.46
N TYR A 855 6.60 0.14 -56.88
CA TYR A 855 6.93 -1.11 -57.57
C TYR A 855 5.70 -1.99 -57.82
N ALA A 856 5.55 -2.52 -59.04
CA ALA A 856 4.49 -3.45 -59.42
C ALA A 856 5.07 -4.82 -59.83
N ASP A 857 4.23 -5.85 -59.88
CA ASP A 857 4.60 -7.23 -60.29
C ASP A 857 5.79 -7.81 -59.47
N GLY A 858 5.70 -7.79 -58.14
CA GLY A 858 6.79 -8.24 -57.25
C GLY A 858 8.06 -7.40 -57.33
N GLY A 859 7.94 -6.22 -57.96
CA GLY A 859 8.97 -5.23 -58.28
C GLY A 859 9.93 -5.63 -59.40
N GLY A 860 9.53 -6.55 -60.27
CA GLY A 860 10.17 -6.71 -61.58
C GLY A 860 9.91 -5.53 -62.51
N THR A 861 8.89 -4.71 -62.21
CA THR A 861 8.64 -3.46 -62.92
C THR A 861 8.42 -2.26 -61.99
N VAL A 862 8.93 -1.10 -62.39
CA VAL A 862 8.63 0.19 -61.72
C VAL A 862 7.57 0.92 -62.53
N ARG A 863 6.52 1.41 -61.86
CA ARG A 863 5.40 2.13 -62.48
C ARG A 863 5.56 3.64 -62.27
N LEU A 864 6.03 4.34 -63.29
CA LEU A 864 6.09 5.80 -63.31
C LEU A 864 4.96 6.34 -64.19
N GLY A 865 3.87 6.80 -63.55
CA GLY A 865 2.64 7.19 -64.23
C GLY A 865 1.99 5.99 -64.95
N ARG A 866 1.90 6.06 -66.28
CA ARG A 866 1.28 5.03 -67.13
C ARG A 866 2.26 4.02 -67.74
N HIS A 867 3.56 4.22 -67.57
CA HIS A 867 4.59 3.40 -68.22
C HIS A 867 5.21 2.40 -67.22
N ARG A 868 5.52 1.18 -67.68
CA ARG A 868 6.18 0.13 -66.91
C ARG A 868 7.57 -0.11 -67.47
N PHE A 869 8.58 -0.12 -66.60
CA PHE A 869 9.98 -0.41 -66.95
C PHE A 869 10.43 -1.69 -66.27
N ALA A 870 11.05 -2.61 -67.01
CA ALA A 870 11.67 -3.81 -66.42
C ALA A 870 12.94 -3.41 -65.65
N VAL A 871 13.07 -3.88 -64.41
CA VAL A 871 14.19 -3.54 -63.54
C VAL A 871 15.07 -4.77 -63.35
N VAL A 872 16.29 -4.72 -63.91
CA VAL A 872 17.37 -5.65 -63.56
C VAL A 872 17.93 -5.20 -62.21
N ARG A 873 17.77 -6.04 -61.19
CA ARG A 873 18.12 -5.71 -59.80
C ARG A 873 19.55 -6.08 -59.41
N GLU A 874 20.24 -6.82 -60.26
CA GLU A 874 21.63 -7.22 -60.05
C GLU A 874 22.57 -6.09 -60.49
N THR A 875 23.64 -5.86 -59.73
CA THR A 875 24.69 -4.90 -60.11
C THR A 875 25.43 -5.43 -61.32
N ALA A 876 25.61 -4.59 -62.36
CA ALA A 876 26.33 -4.97 -63.56
C ALA A 876 27.82 -5.15 -63.25
N GLU A 877 28.30 -6.39 -63.38
CA GLU A 877 29.68 -6.78 -63.11
C GLU A 877 30.34 -7.30 -64.38
N LEU A 878 31.60 -6.93 -64.60
CA LEU A 878 32.39 -7.43 -65.72
C LEU A 878 33.04 -8.76 -65.31
N THR A 879 32.63 -9.84 -65.97
CA THR A 879 33.08 -11.20 -65.69
C THR A 879 33.80 -11.77 -66.91
N LEU A 880 34.75 -12.68 -66.71
CA LEU A 880 35.40 -13.40 -67.79
C LEU A 880 34.74 -14.78 -67.93
N VAL A 881 34.14 -15.06 -69.08
CA VAL A 881 33.35 -16.27 -69.32
C VAL A 881 33.85 -17.03 -70.56
N PRO A 882 33.68 -18.35 -70.63
CA PRO A 882 33.93 -19.11 -71.85
C PRO A 882 33.02 -18.63 -73.00
N TYR A 883 33.60 -18.42 -74.18
CA TYR A 883 32.87 -17.99 -75.38
C TYR A 883 33.53 -18.60 -76.63
N GLY A 884 32.90 -19.62 -77.20
CA GLY A 884 33.48 -20.42 -78.28
C GLY A 884 34.68 -21.24 -77.79
N ASP A 885 35.81 -21.18 -78.51
CA ASP A 885 37.06 -21.89 -78.17
C ASP A 885 38.02 -21.09 -77.27
N GLY A 886 37.56 -19.96 -76.69
CA GLY A 886 38.35 -19.07 -75.84
C GLY A 886 37.53 -18.33 -74.77
N MET A 887 38.09 -17.31 -74.12
CA MET A 887 37.44 -16.53 -73.06
C MET A 887 37.01 -15.13 -73.54
N ALA A 888 35.91 -14.61 -73.01
CA ALA A 888 35.39 -13.27 -73.31
C ALA A 888 34.96 -12.51 -72.05
N PHE A 889 35.14 -11.19 -72.04
CA PHE A 889 34.55 -10.31 -71.04
C PHE A 889 33.04 -10.16 -71.29
N ALA A 890 32.25 -10.36 -70.26
CA ALA A 890 30.79 -10.30 -70.25
C ALA A 890 30.33 -9.33 -69.16
N LEU A 891 29.41 -8.42 -69.49
CA LEU A 891 28.76 -7.58 -68.49
C LEU A 891 27.43 -8.21 -68.08
N THR A 892 27.31 -8.59 -66.80
CA THR A 892 26.10 -9.25 -66.27
C THR A 892 24.88 -8.35 -66.42
N GLY A 893 23.70 -8.94 -66.69
CA GLY A 893 22.47 -8.19 -66.97
C GLY A 893 22.39 -7.56 -68.37
N THR A 894 23.42 -7.71 -69.21
CA THR A 894 23.42 -7.24 -70.61
C THR A 894 23.86 -8.34 -71.59
N ASP A 895 23.62 -8.12 -72.86
CA ASP A 895 24.07 -8.97 -73.97
C ASP A 895 25.52 -8.67 -74.41
N TYR A 896 26.22 -7.76 -73.73
CA TYR A 896 27.59 -7.38 -74.06
C TYR A 896 28.59 -8.53 -73.85
N ARG A 897 29.35 -8.87 -74.90
CA ARG A 897 30.44 -9.86 -74.89
C ARG A 897 31.63 -9.37 -75.73
N ARG A 898 32.85 -9.49 -75.19
CA ARG A 898 34.11 -9.12 -75.88
C ARG A 898 35.20 -10.18 -75.69
N PRO A 899 35.58 -10.94 -76.73
CA PRO A 899 36.67 -11.93 -76.65
C PRO A 899 38.01 -11.32 -76.21
N VAL A 900 38.79 -12.08 -75.43
CA VAL A 900 40.15 -11.69 -75.02
C VAL A 900 41.14 -12.12 -76.09
N ALA A 901 41.78 -11.15 -76.75
CA ALA A 901 42.69 -11.37 -77.87
C ALA A 901 44.18 -11.25 -77.50
N ASP A 902 44.51 -11.13 -76.22
CA ASP A 902 45.89 -10.95 -75.77
C ASP A 902 46.70 -12.27 -75.93
N PRO A 903 47.84 -12.25 -76.65
CA PRO A 903 48.64 -13.46 -76.87
C PRO A 903 49.23 -14.05 -75.58
N GLY A 904 49.62 -13.21 -74.61
CA GLY A 904 50.16 -13.68 -73.33
C GLY A 904 49.10 -14.37 -72.47
N PHE A 905 47.86 -13.88 -72.52
CA PHE A 905 46.73 -14.57 -71.89
C PHE A 905 46.45 -15.92 -72.57
N ALA A 906 46.60 -16.04 -73.88
CA ALA A 906 46.40 -17.31 -74.60
C ALA A 906 47.40 -18.41 -74.19
N GLU A 907 48.60 -18.06 -73.71
CA GLU A 907 49.56 -19.03 -73.17
C GLU A 907 49.05 -19.73 -71.89
N SER A 908 48.11 -19.10 -71.17
CA SER A 908 47.47 -19.68 -69.98
C SER A 908 46.34 -20.67 -70.29
N ARG A 909 46.05 -20.93 -71.58
CA ARG A 909 44.99 -21.86 -72.04
C ARG A 909 45.00 -23.24 -71.36
N PRO A 910 46.14 -23.88 -71.05
CA PRO A 910 46.14 -25.15 -70.32
C PRO A 910 45.50 -25.10 -68.93
N TYR A 911 45.28 -23.90 -68.38
CA TYR A 911 44.73 -23.68 -67.04
C TYR A 911 43.30 -23.13 -67.05
N TRP A 912 42.70 -22.82 -68.21
CA TRP A 912 41.35 -22.21 -68.26
C TRP A 912 40.25 -23.14 -67.75
N ASP A 913 40.40 -24.44 -67.94
CA ASP A 913 39.45 -25.45 -67.43
C ASP A 913 39.74 -25.86 -65.98
N ARG A 914 40.70 -25.19 -65.32
CA ARG A 914 41.08 -25.49 -63.94
C ARG A 914 40.21 -24.70 -62.96
N VAL A 915 39.21 -25.38 -62.39
CA VAL A 915 38.27 -24.78 -61.44
C VAL A 915 38.91 -24.50 -60.08
N LEU A 916 39.89 -25.30 -59.64
CA LEU A 916 40.55 -25.16 -58.34
C LEU A 916 42.09 -25.19 -58.42
N PRO A 917 42.81 -24.39 -57.62
CA PRO A 917 44.28 -24.42 -57.57
C PRO A 917 44.87 -25.75 -57.10
N SER A 918 44.09 -26.55 -56.37
CA SER A 918 44.51 -27.84 -55.77
C SER A 918 44.23 -29.05 -56.66
N GLU A 919 43.51 -28.90 -57.77
CA GLU A 919 43.06 -30.03 -58.59
C GLU A 919 43.34 -29.81 -60.08
N SER A 920 43.66 -30.88 -60.79
CA SER A 920 43.65 -30.92 -62.25
C SER A 920 43.31 -32.33 -62.73
N ALA A 921 43.09 -32.51 -64.03
CA ALA A 921 42.90 -33.85 -64.61
C ALA A 921 44.06 -34.83 -64.34
N LYS A 922 45.23 -34.35 -63.89
CA LYS A 922 46.41 -35.16 -63.57
C LYS A 922 46.80 -35.18 -62.10
N VAL A 923 46.18 -34.36 -61.26
CA VAL A 923 46.58 -34.19 -59.84
C VAL A 923 45.33 -34.11 -58.99
N TYR A 924 45.17 -35.07 -58.09
CA TYR A 924 44.09 -35.10 -57.13
C TYR A 924 44.36 -34.15 -55.95
N ARG A 925 43.31 -33.56 -55.37
CA ARG A 925 43.41 -32.57 -54.28
C ARG A 925 44.21 -33.08 -53.08
N ALA A 926 43.98 -34.33 -52.67
CA ALA A 926 44.68 -34.90 -51.53
C ALA A 926 46.18 -35.11 -51.80
N GLU A 927 46.55 -35.44 -53.04
CA GLU A 927 47.96 -35.59 -53.45
C GLU A 927 48.67 -34.24 -53.45
N TYR A 928 47.98 -33.19 -53.93
CA TYR A 928 48.49 -31.82 -53.86
C TYR A 928 48.70 -31.37 -52.41
N LEU A 929 47.73 -31.62 -51.52
CA LEU A 929 47.84 -31.33 -50.09
C LEU A 929 49.00 -32.07 -49.44
N ALA A 930 49.16 -33.37 -49.73
CA ALA A 930 50.27 -34.18 -49.24
C ALA A 930 51.62 -33.64 -49.72
N ALA A 931 51.76 -33.31 -51.01
CA ALA A 931 52.98 -32.77 -51.58
C ALA A 931 53.33 -31.39 -50.98
N ARG A 932 52.33 -30.52 -50.81
CA ARG A 932 52.49 -29.19 -50.19
C ARG A 932 53.00 -29.31 -48.76
N LEU A 933 52.41 -30.20 -47.95
CA LEU A 933 52.84 -30.46 -46.57
C LEU A 933 54.24 -31.06 -46.51
N LEU A 934 54.56 -32.00 -47.39
CA LEU A 934 55.89 -32.60 -47.46
C LEU A 934 56.98 -31.58 -47.81
N SER A 935 56.65 -30.61 -48.67
CA SER A 935 57.54 -29.50 -49.01
C SER A 935 57.70 -28.51 -47.85
N ALA A 936 56.58 -28.11 -47.22
CA ALA A 936 56.55 -27.07 -46.20
C ALA A 936 57.20 -27.49 -44.87
N HIS A 937 56.96 -28.72 -44.42
CA HIS A 937 57.45 -29.21 -43.12
C HIS A 937 58.65 -30.13 -43.24
N GLY A 938 58.88 -30.69 -44.43
CA GLY A 938 59.89 -31.72 -44.62
C GLY A 938 59.47 -33.08 -44.08
N PRO A 939 60.12 -34.16 -44.53
CA PRO A 939 59.75 -35.53 -44.18
C PRO A 939 59.99 -35.86 -42.71
N ASP A 940 61.06 -35.34 -42.11
CA ASP A 940 61.47 -35.75 -40.76
C ASP A 940 60.54 -35.15 -39.70
N ALA A 941 60.09 -33.91 -39.89
CA ALA A 941 59.12 -33.27 -39.01
C ALA A 941 57.74 -33.93 -39.11
N LEU A 942 57.33 -34.32 -40.33
CA LEU A 942 56.06 -35.03 -40.53
C LEU A 942 56.11 -36.47 -39.99
N ALA A 943 57.26 -37.14 -40.07
CA ALA A 943 57.43 -38.47 -39.46
C ALA A 943 57.42 -38.38 -37.92
N ALA A 944 58.01 -37.34 -37.34
CA ALA A 944 58.02 -37.10 -35.90
C ALA A 944 56.63 -36.77 -35.33
N ALA A 945 55.71 -36.28 -36.18
CA ALA A 945 54.33 -36.00 -35.77
C ALA A 945 53.57 -37.26 -35.32
N GLY A 946 53.97 -38.46 -35.77
CA GLY A 946 53.39 -39.74 -35.35
C GLY A 946 51.86 -39.74 -35.46
N ASP A 947 51.17 -40.02 -34.36
CA ASP A 947 49.70 -40.03 -34.26
C ASP A 947 49.05 -38.65 -34.44
N GLY A 948 49.85 -37.56 -34.39
CA GLY A 948 49.42 -36.18 -34.63
C GLY A 948 49.36 -35.79 -36.12
N LEU A 949 49.80 -36.65 -37.03
CA LEU A 949 49.82 -36.34 -38.47
C LEU A 949 48.43 -36.02 -39.02
N ASP A 950 47.42 -36.78 -38.64
CA ASP A 950 46.05 -36.59 -39.12
C ASP A 950 45.47 -35.23 -38.69
N ALA A 951 45.78 -34.81 -37.46
CA ALA A 951 45.37 -33.51 -36.96
C ALA A 951 46.07 -32.35 -37.68
N LEU A 952 47.34 -32.53 -38.04
CA LEU A 952 48.12 -31.54 -38.80
C LEU A 952 47.58 -31.40 -40.23
N VAL A 953 47.35 -32.51 -40.93
CA VAL A 953 46.82 -32.50 -42.30
C VAL A 953 45.42 -31.87 -42.32
N ARG A 954 44.56 -32.24 -41.35
CA ARG A 954 43.23 -31.66 -41.22
C ARG A 954 43.27 -30.15 -41.01
N ARG A 955 44.14 -29.66 -40.12
CA ARG A 955 44.27 -28.21 -39.88
C ARG A 955 44.73 -27.48 -41.15
N ALA A 956 45.69 -28.04 -41.88
CA ALA A 956 46.18 -27.45 -43.12
C ALA A 956 45.13 -27.44 -44.26
N ALA A 957 44.20 -28.40 -44.26
CA ALA A 957 43.05 -28.38 -45.17
C ALA A 957 42.02 -27.32 -44.76
N GLU A 958 41.75 -27.17 -43.45
CA GLU A 958 40.81 -26.17 -42.91
C GLU A 958 41.31 -24.73 -43.12
N GLU A 959 42.62 -24.50 -43.04
CA GLU A 959 43.25 -23.19 -43.29
C GLU A 959 43.23 -22.79 -44.78
N ALA A 960 43.16 -23.76 -45.70
CA ALA A 960 43.17 -23.55 -47.15
C ALA A 960 41.76 -23.59 -47.74
N TYR A 961 40.89 -22.69 -47.28
CA TYR A 961 39.46 -22.66 -47.63
C TYR A 961 39.18 -22.38 -49.12
N ASP A 962 40.12 -21.77 -49.83
CA ASP A 962 40.06 -21.44 -51.26
C ASP A 962 40.54 -22.59 -52.17
N GLU A 963 41.11 -23.65 -51.58
CA GLU A 963 41.60 -24.84 -52.29
C GLU A 963 40.56 -25.97 -52.37
N GLY A 964 39.34 -25.78 -51.83
CA GLY A 964 38.21 -26.69 -52.06
C GLY A 964 38.34 -28.09 -51.42
N TYR A 965 38.99 -28.20 -50.26
CA TYR A 965 39.10 -29.47 -49.54
C TYR A 965 37.81 -29.84 -48.81
N GLU A 966 37.29 -31.02 -49.11
CA GLU A 966 36.25 -31.68 -48.32
C GLU A 966 36.86 -32.45 -47.15
N ARG A 967 36.43 -32.08 -45.95
CA ARG A 967 36.86 -32.67 -44.67
C ARG A 967 36.39 -34.11 -44.55
N GLY A 968 37.27 -34.98 -44.07
CA GLY A 968 37.06 -36.43 -43.96
C GLY A 968 37.39 -37.20 -45.23
N VAL A 969 37.53 -36.52 -46.38
CA VAL A 969 37.90 -37.13 -47.66
C VAL A 969 39.34 -36.77 -47.99
N HIS A 970 39.61 -35.50 -48.25
CA HIS A 970 40.92 -35.08 -48.78
C HIS A 970 42.02 -35.03 -47.72
N ASP A 971 41.69 -34.68 -46.48
CA ASP A 971 42.63 -34.72 -45.35
C ASP A 971 42.96 -36.17 -44.96
N HIS A 972 41.97 -37.05 -44.99
CA HIS A 972 42.16 -38.49 -44.78
C HIS A 972 43.09 -39.10 -45.83
N ASP A 973 42.79 -38.86 -47.12
CA ASP A 973 43.57 -39.40 -48.24
C ASP A 973 44.99 -38.81 -48.27
N ALA A 974 45.14 -37.51 -47.99
CA ALA A 974 46.45 -36.87 -47.94
C ALA A 974 47.31 -37.46 -46.81
N ALA A 975 46.71 -37.70 -45.64
CA ALA A 975 47.38 -38.37 -44.54
C ALA A 975 47.75 -39.82 -44.90
N ALA A 976 46.88 -40.55 -45.60
CA ALA A 976 47.17 -41.90 -46.08
C ALA A 976 48.37 -41.92 -47.05
N VAL A 977 48.41 -41.01 -48.02
CA VAL A 977 49.53 -40.83 -48.95
C VAL A 977 50.82 -40.50 -48.17
N LEU A 978 50.77 -39.54 -47.24
CA LEU A 978 51.93 -39.15 -46.43
C LEU A 978 52.46 -40.30 -45.58
N ARG A 979 51.60 -41.08 -44.92
CA ARG A 979 52.05 -42.24 -44.11
C ARG A 979 52.85 -43.24 -44.94
N VAL A 980 52.38 -43.54 -46.16
CA VAL A 980 53.10 -44.46 -47.07
C VAL A 980 54.43 -43.85 -47.52
N LEU A 981 54.44 -42.58 -47.94
CA LEU A 981 55.65 -41.89 -48.40
C LEU A 981 56.71 -41.79 -47.29
N LEU A 982 56.30 -41.44 -46.07
CA LEU A 982 57.20 -41.32 -44.91
C LEU A 982 57.77 -42.69 -44.51
N ARG A 983 56.94 -43.75 -44.52
CA ARG A 983 57.41 -45.13 -44.29
C ARG A 983 58.45 -45.54 -45.33
N LEU A 984 58.13 -45.40 -46.62
CA LEU A 984 59.03 -45.76 -47.71
C LEU A 984 60.35 -44.97 -47.63
N ARG A 985 60.29 -43.67 -47.28
CA ARG A 985 61.47 -42.82 -47.17
C ARG A 985 62.39 -43.22 -46.01
N ARG A 986 61.82 -43.74 -44.93
CA ARG A 986 62.57 -44.30 -43.78
C ARG A 986 63.22 -45.65 -44.13
N GLU A 987 62.46 -46.54 -44.76
CA GLU A 987 62.91 -47.91 -45.10
C GLU A 987 63.87 -47.94 -46.29
N ALA A 988 63.76 -47.02 -47.24
CA ALA A 988 64.58 -47.00 -48.45
C ALA A 988 66.08 -46.74 -48.17
N GLY A 989 66.47 -46.32 -46.96
CA GLY A 989 67.88 -46.04 -46.63
C GLY A 989 68.50 -45.06 -47.63
N LEU A 990 69.66 -45.38 -48.20
CA LEU A 990 70.27 -44.54 -49.25
C LEU A 990 69.43 -44.50 -50.54
N LEU A 991 68.56 -45.49 -50.81
CA LEU A 991 67.78 -45.55 -52.05
C LEU A 991 66.78 -44.40 -52.21
N ARG A 992 66.50 -43.66 -51.14
CA ARG A 992 65.70 -42.43 -51.17
C ARG A 992 66.34 -41.30 -51.98
N HIS A 993 67.66 -41.36 -52.21
CA HIS A 993 68.39 -40.39 -53.04
C HIS A 993 68.46 -40.89 -54.49
N PRO A 994 68.46 -40.02 -55.52
CA PRO A 994 68.54 -40.44 -56.92
C PRO A 994 69.79 -41.29 -57.20
N ALA A 995 69.68 -42.24 -58.13
CA ALA A 995 70.77 -43.19 -58.43
C ALA A 995 72.08 -42.50 -58.81
N ARG A 996 72.00 -41.40 -59.58
CA ARG A 996 73.15 -40.59 -60.00
C ARG A 996 73.93 -40.04 -58.80
N GLU A 997 73.23 -39.47 -57.82
CA GLU A 997 73.86 -38.87 -56.63
C GLU A 997 74.55 -39.91 -55.76
N ARG A 998 73.93 -41.08 -55.59
CA ARG A 998 74.52 -42.18 -54.84
C ARG A 998 75.80 -42.70 -55.50
N ALA A 999 75.80 -42.79 -56.84
CA ALA A 999 76.98 -43.19 -57.60
C ALA A 999 78.10 -42.16 -57.49
N ALA A 1000 77.79 -40.86 -57.63
CA ALA A 1000 78.76 -39.78 -57.47
C ALA A 1000 79.40 -39.78 -56.08
N ALA A 1001 78.60 -39.91 -55.02
CA ALA A 1001 79.08 -40.00 -53.65
C ALA A 1001 79.99 -41.22 -53.41
N ALA A 1002 79.64 -42.39 -53.96
CA ALA A 1002 80.46 -43.60 -53.83
C ALA A 1002 81.80 -43.49 -54.58
N LEU A 1003 81.80 -42.92 -55.78
CA LEU A 1003 83.01 -42.70 -56.58
C LEU A 1003 83.93 -41.67 -55.93
N PHE A 1004 83.38 -40.56 -55.43
CA PHE A 1004 84.15 -39.56 -54.68
C PHE A 1004 84.77 -40.17 -53.42
N TRP A 1005 84.02 -40.97 -52.67
CA TRP A 1005 84.56 -41.65 -51.48
C TRP A 1005 85.71 -42.62 -51.82
N ALA A 1006 85.58 -43.36 -52.92
CA ALA A 1006 86.58 -44.35 -53.34
C ALA A 1006 87.83 -43.71 -53.95
N HIS A 1007 87.68 -42.65 -54.76
CA HIS A 1007 88.74 -42.13 -55.63
C HIS A 1007 89.09 -40.65 -55.42
N GLY A 1008 88.18 -39.85 -54.85
CA GLY A 1008 88.37 -38.42 -54.62
C GLY A 1008 89.06 -38.06 -53.29
N LEU A 1009 89.24 -39.02 -52.38
CA LEU A 1009 89.83 -38.81 -51.05
C LEU A 1009 91.02 -39.75 -50.78
N GLY A 1010 92.09 -39.21 -50.18
CA GLY A 1010 93.23 -39.98 -49.68
C GLY A 1010 92.91 -40.79 -48.42
N GLY A 1011 93.78 -41.73 -48.04
CA GLY A 1011 93.57 -42.59 -46.86
C GLY A 1011 93.41 -41.82 -45.54
N GLY A 1012 94.30 -40.85 -45.28
CA GLY A 1012 94.22 -40.01 -44.08
C GLY A 1012 93.01 -39.07 -44.06
N GLU A 1013 92.55 -38.62 -45.23
CA GLU A 1013 91.38 -37.74 -45.37
C GLU A 1013 90.08 -38.52 -45.15
N ARG A 1014 89.98 -39.75 -45.67
CA ARG A 1014 88.85 -40.66 -45.39
C ARG A 1014 88.71 -40.95 -43.90
N ASP A 1015 89.81 -41.22 -43.21
CA ASP A 1015 89.79 -41.49 -41.77
C ASP A 1015 89.43 -40.25 -40.96
N ALA A 1016 89.93 -39.07 -41.36
CA ALA A 1016 89.57 -37.81 -40.73
C ALA A 1016 88.08 -37.49 -40.92
N LEU A 1017 87.57 -37.63 -42.15
CA LEU A 1017 86.18 -37.39 -42.49
C LEU A 1017 85.24 -38.38 -41.80
N GLY A 1018 85.60 -39.67 -41.79
CA GLY A 1018 84.88 -40.73 -41.08
C GLY A 1018 84.81 -40.47 -39.57
N ARG A 1019 85.92 -40.09 -38.93
CA ARG A 1019 85.93 -39.73 -37.49
C ARG A 1019 85.06 -38.51 -37.19
N ARG A 1020 85.13 -37.46 -38.02
CA ARG A 1020 84.28 -36.26 -37.89
C ARG A 1020 82.80 -36.65 -38.03
N ALA A 1021 82.44 -37.42 -39.06
CA ALA A 1021 81.07 -37.84 -39.31
C ALA A 1021 80.51 -38.73 -38.19
N VAL A 1022 81.29 -39.71 -37.69
CA VAL A 1022 80.87 -40.58 -36.58
C VAL A 1022 80.74 -39.80 -35.28
N SER A 1023 81.67 -38.87 -34.99
CA SER A 1023 81.62 -38.06 -33.77
C SER A 1023 80.44 -37.10 -33.78
N LEU A 1024 80.16 -36.47 -34.93
CA LEU A 1024 78.97 -35.61 -35.10
C LEU A 1024 77.67 -36.42 -35.11
N GLY A 1025 77.69 -37.64 -35.64
CA GLY A 1025 76.56 -38.58 -35.53
C GLY A 1025 76.25 -38.94 -34.08
N ARG A 1026 77.27 -39.30 -33.28
CA ARG A 1026 77.10 -39.56 -31.84
C ARG A 1026 76.66 -38.33 -31.07
N ALA A 1027 77.23 -37.15 -31.38
CA ALA A 1027 76.81 -35.90 -30.77
C ALA A 1027 75.34 -35.61 -31.06
N ARG A 1028 74.90 -35.88 -32.29
CA ARG A 1028 73.49 -35.75 -32.65
C ARG A 1028 72.60 -36.73 -31.88
N ASP A 1029 73.02 -37.98 -31.78
CA ASP A 1029 72.22 -39.02 -31.13
C ASP A 1029 72.14 -38.82 -29.59
N LEU A 1030 73.15 -38.22 -28.96
CA LEU A 1030 73.18 -37.91 -27.53
C LEU A 1030 72.55 -36.56 -27.16
N PHE A 1031 72.76 -35.54 -27.99
CA PHE A 1031 72.41 -34.15 -27.66
C PHE A 1031 71.35 -33.53 -28.58
N GLY A 1032 70.83 -34.28 -29.55
CA GLY A 1032 69.82 -33.79 -30.49
C GLY A 1032 70.44 -33.10 -31.70
N ALA A 1033 70.01 -31.89 -32.08
CA ALA A 1033 70.52 -31.26 -33.30
C ALA A 1033 72.03 -30.94 -33.19
N ALA A 1034 72.81 -31.37 -34.18
CA ALA A 1034 74.25 -31.06 -34.28
C ALA A 1034 74.49 -30.17 -35.52
N PRO A 1035 74.45 -28.83 -35.41
CA PRO A 1035 74.56 -27.92 -36.56
C PRO A 1035 75.83 -28.11 -37.40
N ALA A 1036 76.93 -28.52 -36.75
CA ALA A 1036 78.19 -28.85 -37.40
C ALA A 1036 78.09 -30.04 -38.38
N LEU A 1037 77.04 -30.87 -38.29
CA LEU A 1037 76.76 -31.92 -39.26
C LEU A 1037 76.31 -31.35 -40.62
N GLY A 1038 75.52 -30.27 -40.62
CA GLY A 1038 75.14 -29.56 -41.84
C GLY A 1038 76.34 -28.92 -42.52
N ALA A 1039 77.19 -28.25 -41.74
CA ALA A 1039 78.44 -27.69 -42.26
C ALA A 1039 79.36 -28.76 -42.87
N LEU A 1040 79.42 -29.96 -42.29
CA LEU A 1040 80.15 -31.09 -42.85
C LEU A 1040 79.50 -31.62 -44.13
N GLN A 1041 78.17 -31.67 -44.21
CA GLN A 1041 77.44 -32.08 -45.41
C GLN A 1041 77.74 -31.12 -46.58
N ASP A 1042 77.74 -29.81 -46.33
CA ASP A 1042 78.02 -28.79 -47.35
C ASP A 1042 79.49 -28.77 -47.79
N GLU A 1043 80.41 -29.05 -46.87
CA GLU A 1043 81.84 -29.24 -47.16
C GLU A 1043 82.03 -30.44 -48.10
N VAL A 1044 81.41 -31.58 -47.77
CA VAL A 1044 81.51 -32.81 -48.57
C VAL A 1044 80.78 -32.66 -49.91
N ALA A 1045 79.61 -32.03 -49.95
CA ALA A 1045 78.85 -31.81 -51.18
C ALA A 1045 79.67 -30.99 -52.18
N ARG A 1046 80.27 -29.87 -51.74
CA ARG A 1046 81.16 -29.06 -52.58
C ARG A 1046 82.38 -29.84 -53.07
N ALA A 1047 82.93 -30.72 -52.24
CA ALA A 1047 84.06 -31.57 -52.64
C ALA A 1047 83.64 -32.63 -53.68
N ILE A 1048 82.45 -33.22 -53.55
CA ILE A 1048 81.88 -34.15 -54.53
C ILE A 1048 81.61 -33.44 -55.86
N GLU A 1049 81.00 -32.26 -55.84
CA GLU A 1049 80.73 -31.45 -57.03
C GLU A 1049 82.04 -31.06 -57.74
N GLY A 1050 83.05 -30.63 -56.97
CA GLY A 1050 84.38 -30.32 -57.51
C GLY A 1050 85.07 -31.53 -58.13
N PHE A 1051 84.93 -32.72 -57.54
CA PHE A 1051 85.44 -33.98 -58.10
C PHE A 1051 84.68 -34.43 -59.35
N GLY A 1052 83.37 -34.19 -59.44
CA GLY A 1052 82.56 -34.56 -60.61
C GLY A 1052 82.70 -33.61 -61.79
N ALA A 1053 83.21 -32.39 -61.57
CA ALA A 1053 83.47 -31.39 -62.59
C ALA A 1053 84.89 -31.49 -63.20
N GLY A 1054 85.81 -32.21 -62.55
CA GLY A 1054 87.16 -32.53 -63.03
C GLY A 1054 87.26 -33.96 -63.55
#